data_AF-A0A2E3RQK0-F1
#
_entry.id   AF-A0A2E3RQK0-F1
#
_cell.length_a   1.000
_cell.length_b   1.000
_cell.length_c   1.000
_cell.angle_alpha   90.00
_cell.angle_beta   90.00
_cell.angle_gamma   90.00
#
_symmetry.space_group_name_H-M   'P 1'
#
loop_
_entity.id
_entity.type
_entity.pdbx_description
1 polymer ?
#
loop_
_entity_poly.entity_id
_entity_poly.type
_entity_poly.pdbx_seq_one_letter_code
_entity_poly.pdbx_strand_id
1 'polypeptide(L)'
;MSPPRMGSMMNTRSVLNTEHQRPRLLDIVAMVLACFLVVGCGRPQGDRTVLATWSDFQELQSRVQEDIRTCRPAVVGLYFWGNRQLPGGGGSGVIISANKDTGTIVTCGHAGKEAGRKVTVFLDDERVFIGRTLGQLHNRNRDIGLIEFETHGEQVPVIPLADSKDILAGQWVVVLGHTHGRHVMNDDDDWERSDRTRMQEYGDDEVGTLAEIELRPAIARVGRITQVNEDSIRFDAPINTGDSGGAVVNLDGQLVGIAATCGIYPHMSQATNIGLLDTLMPKLSRVNEGSFSEKELSRQTLAYDKASMDFHAHRALSSRVIEEISGDILDKVVSIECDHGRIALGTVVRDNLVLTKDSCIEFIEEDIRVITSDGRVLEATRIGRDPEHDLAILEVPGLGIKPVEFDIQDVPPGTFVLSVMQDGLSPLPGWTSLEPFESSLGENKPYLGIRMTDSKKPRGSRIEEAVASTPAAHAGLQEGDVVVRVNETSIESREDLRKAIETCSFDETTVLEFIRDGNANETTVQLGRRPLSQSPWRKGHTATRMSKVGIGLGRLIPHDTKLRPNECGSPLMTIDGDLVGINVGRQDRSISYALDALDVVESIERMMSVPDSSGPRHGPFTFTATEQDGEYELNVEDASVIHRDIEDRRVMNIWDPRKRLFMIINSEILLWHVDIEEPGTWEIDARQGASSNESGMMYSIVIGDQEADCEVFRTKGRGRFEQRKVGTITIKRPGRQAVLLVPAGTGARPMMNLDKLILRKPVEKQD
;
A
#
# COMPACT_ATOMS: atom_id res chain seq x y z
N MET A 1 84.08 13.86 -31.65
CA MET A 1 84.19 15.22 -31.09
C MET A 1 83.07 15.40 -30.09
N SER A 2 83.39 15.73 -28.83
CA SER A 2 82.43 16.18 -27.82
C SER A 2 82.08 17.69 -28.03
N PRO A 3 81.19 18.33 -27.22
CA PRO A 3 79.77 18.64 -27.43
C PRO A 3 79.56 20.20 -27.55
N PRO A 4 78.39 20.86 -27.28
CA PRO A 4 77.61 20.93 -26.00
C PRO A 4 76.05 20.82 -26.16
N ARG A 5 75.24 20.33 -25.19
CA ARG A 5 74.57 20.98 -24.01
C ARG A 5 73.85 22.32 -24.34
N MET A 6 72.61 22.66 -23.97
CA MET A 6 71.57 22.19 -23.01
C MET A 6 70.27 23.02 -23.27
N GLY A 7 69.05 22.52 -22.98
CA GLY A 7 67.87 23.43 -22.81
C GLY A 7 66.44 22.89 -23.04
N SER A 8 65.79 22.49 -21.93
CA SER A 8 64.35 22.55 -21.55
C SER A 8 63.18 21.92 -22.34
N MET A 9 62.45 21.08 -21.56
CA MET A 9 60.98 20.93 -21.39
C MET A 9 60.11 20.21 -22.44
N MET A 10 59.64 19.03 -21.99
CA MET A 10 58.32 18.39 -22.15
C MET A 10 57.61 18.45 -23.51
N ASN A 11 57.59 17.31 -24.22
CA ASN A 11 56.32 16.71 -24.69
C ASN A 11 56.48 15.29 -25.26
N THR A 12 55.43 14.49 -25.02
CA THR A 12 54.83 13.42 -25.86
C THR A 12 55.59 12.15 -26.29
N ARG A 13 54.90 11.03 -25.97
CA ARG A 13 54.69 9.78 -26.74
C ARG A 13 55.85 8.81 -26.96
N SER A 14 55.79 7.70 -26.24
CA SER A 14 56.11 6.37 -26.78
C SER A 14 55.30 5.30 -26.07
N VAL A 15 54.35 4.65 -26.76
CA VAL A 15 53.86 3.32 -26.37
C VAL A 15 53.78 2.48 -27.64
N LEU A 16 54.65 1.48 -27.70
CA LEU A 16 54.60 0.35 -28.62
C LEU A 16 54.37 -0.91 -27.79
N ASN A 17 53.35 -1.66 -28.19
CA ASN A 17 53.16 -3.12 -28.16
C ASN A 17 53.94 -3.97 -27.14
N THR A 18 53.20 -4.80 -26.39
CA THR A 18 53.44 -6.26 -26.33
C THR A 18 52.20 -7.01 -25.82
N GLU A 19 51.97 -8.18 -26.43
CA GLU A 19 50.86 -9.12 -26.28
C GLU A 19 50.63 -9.65 -24.85
N HIS A 20 49.36 -9.82 -24.47
CA HIS A 20 48.92 -10.50 -23.25
C HIS A 20 48.84 -12.02 -23.46
N GLN A 21 49.68 -12.78 -22.76
CA GLN A 21 49.48 -14.22 -22.55
C GLN A 21 48.40 -14.45 -21.48
N ARG A 22 47.38 -15.27 -21.80
CA ARG A 22 46.38 -15.75 -20.83
C ARG A 22 46.96 -16.86 -19.95
N PRO A 23 46.65 -16.92 -18.64
CA PRO A 23 47.13 -17.98 -17.75
C PRO A 23 46.49 -19.34 -18.08
N ARG A 24 47.21 -20.43 -17.80
CA ARG A 24 46.80 -21.80 -18.16
C ARG A 24 45.85 -22.36 -17.10
N LEU A 25 44.95 -23.26 -17.53
CA LEU A 25 43.88 -23.85 -16.71
C LEU A 25 44.35 -24.47 -15.38
N LEU A 26 45.59 -24.98 -15.31
CA LEU A 26 46.17 -25.50 -14.07
C LEU A 26 46.42 -24.42 -13.00
N ASP A 27 46.76 -23.19 -13.40
CA ASP A 27 47.00 -22.09 -12.48
C ASP A 27 45.70 -21.63 -11.82
N ILE A 28 44.58 -21.71 -12.56
CA ILE A 28 43.22 -21.42 -12.07
C ILE A 28 42.77 -22.50 -11.08
N VAL A 29 43.01 -23.77 -11.38
CA VAL A 29 42.65 -24.89 -10.48
C VAL A 29 43.48 -24.87 -9.19
N ALA A 30 44.76 -24.51 -9.27
CA ALA A 30 45.60 -24.32 -8.07
C ALA A 30 45.16 -23.14 -7.21
N MET A 31 44.68 -22.04 -7.81
CA MET A 31 44.11 -20.90 -7.10
C MET A 31 42.80 -21.27 -6.38
N VAL A 32 41.92 -22.03 -7.04
CA VAL A 32 40.65 -22.48 -6.45
C VAL A 32 40.90 -23.46 -5.29
N LEU A 33 41.86 -24.38 -5.41
CA LEU A 33 42.21 -25.30 -4.31
C LEU A 33 42.92 -24.62 -3.13
N ALA A 34 43.69 -23.56 -3.38
CA ALA A 34 44.30 -22.75 -2.31
C ALA A 34 43.25 -21.96 -1.50
N CYS A 35 42.13 -21.57 -2.12
CA CYS A 35 41.01 -20.93 -1.43
C CYS A 35 40.23 -21.88 -0.51
N PHE A 36 40.27 -23.20 -0.73
CA PHE A 36 39.56 -24.18 0.12
C PHE A 36 40.34 -24.67 1.36
N LEU A 37 41.64 -24.40 1.47
CA LEU A 37 42.50 -24.96 2.53
C LEU A 37 42.86 -23.99 3.67
N VAL A 38 42.21 -22.83 3.77
CA VAL A 38 42.27 -21.97 4.97
C VAL A 38 40.94 -22.03 5.71
N VAL A 39 40.62 -23.21 6.26
CA VAL A 39 39.59 -23.35 7.29
C VAL A 39 40.29 -23.45 8.64
N GLY A 40 40.40 -22.29 9.30
CA GLY A 40 40.81 -22.13 10.68
C GLY A 40 39.94 -21.07 11.33
N CYS A 41 38.97 -21.53 12.13
CA CYS A 41 38.09 -20.82 13.07
C CYS A 41 38.10 -19.29 13.07
N GLY A 42 37.01 -18.70 12.56
CA GLY A 42 36.60 -17.32 12.77
C GLY A 42 35.66 -16.86 11.65
N ARG A 43 34.34 -16.77 11.92
CA ARG A 43 33.40 -16.11 11.00
C ARG A 43 33.88 -14.66 10.82
N PRO A 44 34.02 -14.15 9.58
CA PRO A 44 34.54 -12.81 9.36
C PRO A 44 33.60 -11.79 9.99
N GLN A 45 34.15 -10.97 10.89
CA GLN A 45 33.50 -9.82 11.49
C GLN A 45 33.24 -8.80 10.37
N GLY A 46 32.06 -8.82 9.75
CA GLY A 46 31.90 -8.14 8.46
C GLY A 46 30.49 -7.92 7.95
N ASP A 47 29.48 -7.71 8.81
CA ASP A 47 28.12 -7.35 8.36
C ASP A 47 27.98 -5.87 7.90
N ARG A 48 29.11 -5.28 7.48
CA ARG A 48 29.24 -3.90 6.97
C ARG A 48 29.62 -3.88 5.49
N THR A 49 29.42 -4.99 4.79
CA THR A 49 29.84 -5.18 3.40
C THR A 49 29.31 -4.05 2.52
N VAL A 50 30.23 -3.38 1.83
CA VAL A 50 29.88 -2.44 0.77
C VAL A 50 29.47 -3.28 -0.43
N LEU A 51 28.20 -3.21 -0.81
CA LEU A 51 27.68 -3.91 -1.99
C LEU A 51 28.24 -3.25 -3.26
N ALA A 52 29.29 -3.85 -3.82
CA ALA A 52 30.03 -3.29 -4.94
C ALA A 52 29.88 -4.12 -6.22
N THR A 53 29.62 -5.41 -6.07
CA THR A 53 29.55 -6.38 -7.16
C THR A 53 28.25 -7.17 -7.12
N TRP A 54 27.89 -7.73 -8.27
CA TRP A 54 26.78 -8.67 -8.40
C TRP A 54 26.81 -9.81 -7.38
N SER A 55 27.99 -10.43 -7.19
CA SER A 55 28.17 -11.54 -6.26
C SER A 55 27.85 -11.14 -4.82
N ASP A 56 28.13 -9.88 -4.44
CA ASP A 56 27.82 -9.39 -3.08
C ASP A 56 26.30 -9.36 -2.84
N PHE A 57 25.51 -9.03 -3.88
CA PHE A 57 24.05 -9.03 -3.80
C PHE A 57 23.48 -10.44 -3.71
N GLN A 58 23.99 -11.38 -4.51
CA GLN A 58 23.55 -12.77 -4.47
C GLN A 58 23.89 -13.43 -3.12
N GLU A 59 25.06 -13.14 -2.55
CA GLU A 59 25.43 -13.60 -1.21
C GLU A 59 24.52 -13.00 -0.14
N LEU A 60 24.26 -11.68 -0.19
CA LEU A 60 23.35 -11.02 0.73
C LEU A 60 21.93 -11.61 0.66
N GLN A 61 21.40 -11.80 -0.55
CA GLN A 61 20.09 -12.42 -0.77
C GLN A 61 20.04 -13.82 -0.16
N SER A 62 21.06 -14.64 -0.39
CA SER A 62 21.13 -16.00 0.16
C SER A 62 21.10 -16.01 1.69
N ARG A 63 21.81 -15.07 2.34
CA ARG A 63 21.80 -14.92 3.80
C ARG A 63 20.45 -14.47 4.31
N VAL A 64 19.85 -13.45 3.70
CA VAL A 64 18.51 -12.95 4.04
C VAL A 64 17.47 -14.07 3.94
N GLN A 65 17.46 -14.83 2.85
CA GLN A 65 16.52 -15.94 2.65
C GLN A 65 16.69 -17.03 3.72
N GLU A 66 17.93 -17.33 4.10
CA GLU A 66 18.23 -18.29 5.17
C GLU A 66 17.74 -17.79 6.55
N ASP A 67 17.95 -16.52 6.88
CA ASP A 67 17.46 -15.94 8.13
C ASP A 67 15.94 -15.90 8.18
N ILE A 68 15.25 -15.58 7.06
CA ILE A 68 13.80 -15.67 6.99
C ILE A 68 13.35 -17.11 7.27
N ARG A 69 13.95 -18.10 6.58
CA ARG A 69 13.59 -19.51 6.70
C ARG A 69 13.77 -20.05 8.12
N THR A 70 14.82 -19.60 8.82
CA THR A 70 15.20 -20.13 10.14
C THR A 70 14.56 -19.36 11.30
N CYS A 71 14.40 -18.04 11.18
CA CYS A 71 13.88 -17.18 12.25
C CYS A 71 12.36 -17.01 12.21
N ARG A 72 11.74 -16.96 11.02
CA ARG A 72 10.30 -16.66 10.87
C ARG A 72 9.39 -17.60 11.68
N PRO A 73 9.61 -18.93 11.75
CA PRO A 73 8.75 -19.83 12.53
C PRO A 73 8.65 -19.49 14.02
N ALA A 74 9.65 -18.82 14.60
CA ALA A 74 9.68 -18.42 16.00
C ALA A 74 9.05 -17.02 16.27
N VAL A 75 8.62 -16.33 15.22
CA VAL A 75 7.83 -15.10 15.33
C VAL A 75 6.36 -15.51 15.34
N VAL A 76 5.60 -14.97 16.28
CA VAL A 76 4.23 -15.42 16.59
C VAL A 76 3.23 -14.28 16.55
N GLY A 77 2.01 -14.59 16.12
CA GLY A 77 0.86 -13.72 16.30
C GLY A 77 0.33 -13.84 17.73
N LEU A 78 -0.08 -12.72 18.33
CA LEU A 78 -0.59 -12.67 19.71
C LEU A 78 -1.99 -12.07 19.76
N TYR A 79 -2.91 -12.74 20.45
CA TYR A 79 -4.25 -12.22 20.74
C TYR A 79 -4.52 -12.17 22.24
N PHE A 80 -4.80 -10.98 22.76
CA PHE A 80 -4.97 -10.76 24.19
C PHE A 80 -6.45 -10.73 24.59
N TRP A 81 -6.85 -11.62 25.50
CA TRP A 81 -8.25 -11.82 25.89
C TRP A 81 -8.83 -10.59 26.61
N GLY A 82 -10.14 -10.35 26.48
CA GLY A 82 -10.86 -9.26 27.15
C GLY A 82 -10.68 -7.86 26.55
N ASN A 83 -10.10 -7.73 25.34
CA ASN A 83 -10.02 -6.45 24.64
C ASN A 83 -11.35 -6.19 23.89
N ARG A 84 -12.22 -5.31 24.39
CA ARG A 84 -13.48 -4.92 23.69
C ARG A 84 -13.26 -4.11 22.40
N GLN A 85 -12.03 -3.65 22.14
CA GLN A 85 -11.64 -3.06 20.87
C GLN A 85 -11.21 -4.18 19.90
N LEU A 86 -12.23 -4.76 19.25
CA LEU A 86 -12.21 -5.60 18.04
C LEU A 86 -11.44 -6.94 18.10
N PRO A 87 -12.00 -8.03 17.54
CA PRO A 87 -11.20 -9.16 17.07
C PRO A 87 -10.31 -8.64 15.94
N GLY A 88 -8.98 -8.70 16.11
CA GLY A 88 -8.00 -8.02 15.25
C GLY A 88 -7.02 -7.10 15.99
N GLY A 89 -7.22 -6.84 17.28
CA GLY A 89 -6.24 -6.19 18.15
C GLY A 89 -5.14 -7.15 18.63
N GLY A 90 -4.33 -7.68 17.70
CA GLY A 90 -3.21 -8.56 17.98
C GLY A 90 -1.85 -7.95 17.61
N GLY A 91 -0.82 -8.25 18.40
CA GLY A 91 0.56 -7.84 18.16
C GLY A 91 1.42 -9.03 17.73
N SER A 92 2.70 -8.79 17.49
CA SER A 92 3.68 -9.85 17.24
C SER A 92 4.42 -10.23 18.53
N GLY A 93 5.04 -11.39 18.55
CA GLY A 93 5.95 -11.83 19.61
C GLY A 93 7.08 -12.68 19.05
N VAL A 94 8.09 -12.94 19.86
CA VAL A 94 9.24 -13.78 19.49
C VAL A 94 9.49 -14.81 20.57
N ILE A 95 9.50 -16.09 20.21
CA ILE A 95 9.87 -17.19 21.10
C ILE A 95 11.39 -17.17 21.29
N ILE A 96 11.83 -16.89 22.52
CA ILE A 96 13.27 -16.77 22.86
C ILE A 96 13.80 -17.94 23.69
N SER A 97 12.90 -18.75 24.26
CA SER A 97 13.24 -19.98 24.96
C SER A 97 12.03 -20.90 25.02
N ALA A 98 12.30 -22.19 25.04
CA ALA A 98 11.29 -23.21 25.27
C ALA A 98 11.90 -24.43 25.94
N ASN A 99 11.09 -25.07 26.77
CA ASN A 99 11.35 -26.38 27.34
C ASN A 99 10.12 -27.28 27.08
N LYS A 100 10.15 -28.50 27.61
CA LYS A 100 9.09 -29.49 27.41
C LYS A 100 7.72 -29.11 27.99
N ASP A 101 7.68 -28.17 28.94
CA ASP A 101 6.47 -27.79 29.67
C ASP A 101 6.03 -26.37 29.30
N THR A 102 6.98 -25.43 29.18
CA THR A 102 6.69 -24.00 28.93
C THR A 102 7.63 -23.36 27.91
N GLY A 103 7.16 -22.28 27.29
CA GLY A 103 7.94 -21.39 26.43
C GLY A 103 7.82 -19.93 26.84
N THR A 104 8.83 -19.13 26.53
CA THR A 104 8.88 -17.68 26.80
C THR A 104 8.86 -16.89 25.50
N ILE A 105 7.93 -15.94 25.41
CA ILE A 105 7.79 -14.99 24.32
C ILE A 105 8.15 -13.60 24.80
N VAL A 106 8.88 -12.86 23.97
CA VAL A 106 9.11 -11.42 24.12
C VAL A 106 8.19 -10.69 23.14
N THR A 107 7.57 -9.60 23.58
CA THR A 107 6.74 -8.73 22.75
C THR A 107 6.92 -7.27 23.17
N CYS A 108 6.18 -6.34 22.58
CA CYS A 108 6.12 -4.96 23.05
C CYS A 108 5.37 -4.87 24.39
N GLY A 109 5.88 -4.01 25.27
CA GLY A 109 5.23 -3.71 26.55
C GLY A 109 3.79 -3.26 26.33
N HIS A 110 3.54 -2.30 25.44
CA HIS A 110 2.20 -1.79 25.16
C HIS A 110 1.20 -2.84 24.67
N ALA A 111 1.68 -3.96 24.09
CA ALA A 111 0.83 -5.05 23.64
C ALA A 111 0.35 -5.91 24.83
N GLY A 112 1.23 -6.15 25.79
CA GLY A 112 1.01 -7.03 26.95
C GLY A 112 -0.11 -6.58 27.89
N LYS A 113 -0.21 -5.29 28.23
CA LYS A 113 -1.01 -4.82 29.38
C LYS A 113 -0.62 -5.58 30.68
N GLU A 114 -1.40 -5.45 31.75
CA GLU A 114 -1.10 -5.96 33.11
C GLU A 114 -0.76 -7.46 33.15
N ALA A 115 0.06 -7.88 34.14
CA ALA A 115 0.44 -9.27 34.36
C ALA A 115 -0.77 -10.20 34.64
N GLY A 116 -0.66 -11.47 34.24
CA GLY A 116 -1.67 -12.51 34.43
C GLY A 116 -2.75 -12.56 33.34
N ARG A 117 -2.71 -11.66 32.36
CA ARG A 117 -3.67 -11.60 31.25
C ARG A 117 -3.48 -12.79 30.31
N LYS A 118 -4.58 -13.47 29.96
CA LYS A 118 -4.58 -14.61 29.05
C LYS A 118 -4.31 -14.15 27.60
N VAL A 119 -3.47 -14.90 26.90
CA VAL A 119 -3.03 -14.64 25.52
C VAL A 119 -3.16 -15.92 24.70
N THR A 120 -3.69 -15.81 23.49
CA THR A 120 -3.60 -16.85 22.47
C THR A 120 -2.38 -16.55 21.60
N VAL A 121 -1.55 -17.56 21.39
CA VAL A 121 -0.31 -17.50 20.59
C VAL A 121 -0.51 -18.33 19.34
N PHE A 122 -0.24 -17.75 18.17
CA PHE A 122 -0.35 -18.43 16.88
C PHE A 122 1.02 -18.50 16.22
N LEU A 123 1.39 -19.69 15.77
CA LEU A 123 2.61 -19.92 14.99
C LEU A 123 2.27 -19.96 13.50
N ASP A 124 3.30 -19.77 12.68
CA ASP A 124 3.20 -19.83 11.22
C ASP A 124 2.86 -21.24 10.69
N ASP A 125 3.03 -22.28 11.51
CA ASP A 125 2.63 -23.67 11.21
C ASP A 125 1.21 -24.01 11.70
N GLU A 126 0.39 -22.99 11.89
CA GLU A 126 -1.02 -23.06 12.33
C GLU A 126 -1.24 -23.57 13.77
N ARG A 127 -0.18 -23.91 14.50
CA ARG A 127 -0.31 -24.30 15.90
C ARG A 127 -0.72 -23.13 16.78
N VAL A 128 -1.56 -23.44 17.76
CA VAL A 128 -2.13 -22.46 18.68
C VAL A 128 -1.84 -22.88 20.12
N PHE A 129 -1.27 -21.96 20.88
CA PHE A 129 -0.97 -22.16 22.31
C PHE A 129 -1.67 -21.12 23.16
N ILE A 130 -1.85 -21.44 24.44
CA ILE A 130 -2.39 -20.52 25.44
C ILE A 130 -1.27 -20.11 26.39
N GLY A 131 -1.18 -18.81 26.62
CA GLY A 131 -0.20 -18.22 27.52
C GLY A 131 -0.77 -17.13 28.40
N ARG A 132 0.10 -16.55 29.21
CA ARG A 132 -0.18 -15.44 30.12
C ARG A 132 0.95 -14.43 30.13
N THR A 133 0.59 -13.15 30.26
CA THR A 133 1.57 -12.08 30.45
C THR A 133 2.27 -12.22 31.80
N LEU A 134 3.60 -12.16 31.80
CA LEU A 134 4.42 -12.16 33.02
C LEU A 134 4.67 -10.75 33.57
N GLY A 135 4.52 -9.74 32.71
CA GLY A 135 4.72 -8.33 33.05
C GLY A 135 5.32 -7.55 31.88
N GLN A 136 5.40 -6.23 32.06
CA GLN A 136 5.84 -5.30 31.03
C GLN A 136 6.72 -4.18 31.60
N LEU A 137 7.56 -3.61 30.74
CA LEU A 137 8.19 -2.33 30.93
C LEU A 137 7.78 -1.42 29.76
N HIS A 138 6.92 -0.44 30.06
CA HIS A 138 6.42 0.50 29.07
C HIS A 138 6.69 1.95 29.53
N ASN A 139 7.67 2.59 28.91
CA ASN A 139 7.98 4.02 29.05
C ASN A 139 8.44 4.59 27.68
N ARG A 140 8.74 5.89 27.60
CA ARG A 140 9.00 6.59 26.32
C ARG A 140 9.99 5.89 25.37
N ASN A 141 11.01 5.20 25.89
CA ASN A 141 12.03 4.55 25.07
C ASN A 141 12.16 3.05 25.31
N ARG A 142 11.40 2.48 26.25
CA ARG A 142 11.45 1.06 26.61
C ARG A 142 10.06 0.48 26.48
N ASP A 143 9.95 -0.50 25.61
CA ASP A 143 8.65 -1.06 25.28
C ASP A 143 8.81 -2.56 25.08
N ILE A 144 8.84 -3.29 26.19
CA ILE A 144 9.07 -4.74 26.19
C ILE A 144 8.19 -5.44 27.21
N GLY A 145 7.63 -6.58 26.82
CA GLY A 145 6.77 -7.42 27.64
C GLY A 145 7.17 -8.87 27.49
N LEU A 146 6.86 -9.67 28.51
CA LEU A 146 7.09 -11.12 28.52
C LEU A 146 5.77 -11.88 28.64
N ILE A 147 5.69 -12.99 27.93
CA ILE A 147 4.59 -13.95 27.97
C ILE A 147 5.18 -15.34 28.20
N GLU A 148 4.54 -16.11 29.07
CA GLU A 148 4.79 -17.56 29.20
C GLU A 148 3.62 -18.31 28.57
N PHE A 149 3.89 -19.39 27.84
CA PHE A 149 2.87 -20.26 27.28
C PHE A 149 3.20 -21.73 27.52
N GLU A 150 2.16 -22.56 27.54
CA GLU A 150 2.30 -24.00 27.76
C GLU A 150 2.65 -24.68 26.44
N THR A 151 3.75 -25.43 26.39
CA THR A 151 4.20 -26.12 25.15
C THR A 151 3.61 -27.53 25.02
N HIS A 152 3.05 -28.07 26.10
CA HIS A 152 2.42 -29.40 26.13
C HIS A 152 3.31 -30.55 25.61
N GLY A 153 4.63 -30.45 25.79
CA GLY A 153 5.59 -31.43 25.29
C GLY A 153 6.00 -31.26 23.83
N GLU A 154 5.42 -30.29 23.12
CA GLU A 154 5.74 -30.01 21.73
C GLU A 154 7.07 -29.26 21.57
N GLN A 155 7.76 -29.53 20.46
CA GLN A 155 8.91 -28.74 20.06
C GLN A 155 8.43 -27.46 19.37
N VAL A 156 8.94 -26.32 19.82
CA VAL A 156 8.64 -25.02 19.25
C VAL A 156 9.96 -24.33 18.82
N PRO A 157 9.93 -23.57 17.72
CA PRO A 157 11.11 -22.86 17.23
C PRO A 157 11.52 -21.72 18.17
N VAL A 158 12.81 -21.40 18.22
CA VAL A 158 13.39 -20.39 19.11
C VAL A 158 14.42 -19.55 18.35
N ILE A 159 14.39 -18.23 18.50
CA ILE A 159 15.44 -17.34 17.98
C ILE A 159 16.52 -17.12 19.05
N PRO A 160 17.81 -17.39 18.78
CA PRO A 160 18.88 -17.08 19.72
C PRO A 160 19.06 -15.56 19.88
N LEU A 161 19.44 -15.12 21.09
CA LEU A 161 19.71 -13.70 21.37
C LEU A 161 21.13 -13.32 20.93
N ALA A 162 21.29 -12.13 20.35
CA ALA A 162 22.61 -11.55 20.11
C ALA A 162 23.21 -10.96 21.41
N ASP A 163 24.54 -10.93 21.53
CA ASP A 163 25.17 -10.09 22.56
C ASP A 163 24.99 -8.63 22.14
N SER A 164 24.40 -7.83 23.02
CA SER A 164 24.17 -6.39 22.82
C SER A 164 25.43 -5.61 22.39
N LYS A 165 26.62 -6.09 22.74
CA LYS A 165 27.91 -5.47 22.36
C LYS A 165 28.25 -5.64 20.89
N ASP A 166 27.69 -6.65 20.24
CA ASP A 166 27.95 -7.00 18.83
C ASP A 166 26.95 -6.33 17.89
N ILE A 167 25.98 -5.58 18.43
CA ILE A 167 24.99 -4.80 17.68
C ILE A 167 25.60 -3.44 17.30
N LEU A 168 25.70 -3.16 16.01
CA LEU A 168 26.40 -2.02 15.45
C LEU A 168 25.58 -1.34 14.34
N ALA A 169 25.70 -0.01 14.25
CA ALA A 169 25.16 0.73 13.12
C ALA A 169 25.85 0.32 11.80
N GLY A 170 25.03 0.17 10.76
CA GLY A 170 25.37 -0.29 9.42
C GLY A 170 25.12 -1.78 9.16
N GLN A 171 24.85 -2.58 10.21
CA GLN A 171 24.52 -4.00 10.08
C GLN A 171 23.21 -4.21 9.33
N TRP A 172 23.15 -5.27 8.53
CA TRP A 172 21.93 -5.71 7.87
C TRP A 172 21.03 -6.43 8.87
N VAL A 173 19.74 -6.21 8.72
CA VAL A 173 18.72 -6.85 9.56
C VAL A 173 17.54 -7.29 8.72
N VAL A 174 16.97 -8.42 9.11
CA VAL A 174 15.63 -8.86 8.68
C VAL A 174 14.66 -8.53 9.80
N VAL A 175 13.55 -7.90 9.46
CA VAL A 175 12.48 -7.53 10.38
C VAL A 175 11.25 -8.36 10.05
N LEU A 176 10.78 -9.12 11.04
CA LEU A 176 9.71 -10.11 10.93
C LEU A 176 8.57 -9.74 11.87
N GLY A 177 7.34 -9.68 11.36
CA GLY A 177 6.17 -9.40 12.17
C GLY A 177 4.85 -9.74 11.49
N HIS A 178 3.84 -10.03 12.30
CA HIS A 178 2.48 -10.30 11.87
C HIS A 178 1.72 -8.97 11.75
N THR A 179 1.90 -8.27 10.63
CA THR A 179 1.02 -7.13 10.32
C THR A 179 -0.38 -7.62 10.03
N HIS A 180 -1.35 -7.21 10.84
CA HIS A 180 -2.78 -7.39 10.60
C HIS A 180 -3.11 -8.84 10.20
N GLY A 181 -3.30 -9.74 11.18
CA GLY A 181 -4.00 -11.01 10.90
C GLY A 181 -5.23 -10.67 10.06
N ARG A 182 -5.25 -11.13 8.81
CA ARG A 182 -6.27 -10.69 7.86
C ARG A 182 -7.54 -11.34 8.38
N HIS A 183 -8.44 -10.55 8.95
CA HIS A 183 -9.84 -10.95 8.91
C HIS A 183 -10.18 -10.96 7.42
N VAL A 184 -10.39 -12.15 6.86
CA VAL A 184 -11.38 -12.25 5.80
C VAL A 184 -12.66 -11.79 6.49
N MET A 185 -13.06 -10.55 6.25
CA MET A 185 -14.47 -10.21 6.46
C MET A 185 -15.20 -10.95 5.33
N ASN A 186 -15.35 -12.25 5.48
CA ASN A 186 -16.57 -12.87 5.03
C ASN A 186 -17.57 -12.31 6.04
N ASP A 187 -18.42 -11.40 5.59
CA ASP A 187 -19.67 -11.11 6.30
C ASP A 187 -20.61 -12.35 6.29
N ASP A 188 -20.11 -13.49 5.78
CA ASP A 188 -20.71 -14.82 5.70
C ASP A 188 -20.05 -15.74 6.75
N ASP A 189 -20.61 -15.85 7.95
CA ASP A 189 -20.96 -17.18 8.47
C ASP A 189 -21.99 -17.15 9.62
N ASP A 190 -22.97 -18.03 9.45
CA ASP A 190 -24.06 -18.35 10.36
C ASP A 190 -23.51 -18.92 11.67
N TRP A 191 -23.61 -18.14 12.74
CA TRP A 191 -23.20 -18.45 14.12
C TRP A 191 -23.80 -19.73 14.73
N GLU A 192 -24.76 -20.42 14.10
CA GLU A 192 -25.58 -21.42 14.80
C GLU A 192 -25.37 -22.92 14.49
N ARG A 193 -24.53 -23.40 13.54
CA ARG A 193 -24.65 -24.85 13.24
C ARG A 193 -23.51 -25.74 12.72
N SER A 194 -22.30 -25.27 12.42
CA SER A 194 -21.22 -26.18 12.02
C SER A 194 -20.07 -26.19 13.02
N ASP A 195 -19.55 -27.38 13.31
CA ASP A 195 -18.33 -27.66 14.09
C ASP A 195 -18.39 -27.75 15.63
N ARG A 196 -19.50 -28.28 16.15
CA ARG A 196 -19.58 -28.79 17.55
C ARG A 196 -18.69 -30.01 17.84
N THR A 197 -18.05 -30.63 16.86
CA THR A 197 -17.43 -31.97 17.03
C THR A 197 -15.92 -31.95 17.34
N ARG A 198 -15.26 -30.79 17.30
CA ARG A 198 -13.85 -30.64 17.74
C ARG A 198 -13.65 -29.75 18.99
N MET A 199 -14.71 -29.12 19.48
CA MET A 199 -14.67 -28.17 20.61
C MET A 199 -14.91 -28.79 22.00
N GLN A 200 -15.10 -30.12 22.12
CA GLN A 200 -15.46 -30.73 23.41
C GLN A 200 -14.32 -30.88 24.44
N GLU A 201 -13.09 -30.47 24.13
CA GLU A 201 -11.94 -30.66 25.03
C GLU A 201 -11.47 -29.39 25.76
N TYR A 202 -11.94 -28.20 25.35
CA TYR A 202 -11.58 -26.93 25.98
C TYR A 202 -12.85 -26.17 26.40
N GLY A 203 -13.05 -26.05 27.72
CA GLY A 203 -14.31 -25.63 28.34
C GLY A 203 -14.95 -24.36 27.76
N ASP A 204 -16.28 -24.42 27.70
CA ASP A 204 -17.21 -23.36 27.32
C ASP A 204 -16.93 -22.06 28.10
N ASP A 205 -16.31 -21.08 27.44
CA ASP A 205 -16.64 -19.66 27.47
C ASP A 205 -15.70 -18.90 26.53
N GLU A 206 -16.26 -18.33 25.46
CA GLU A 206 -15.67 -17.30 24.57
C GLU A 206 -14.55 -17.70 23.56
N VAL A 207 -14.44 -18.95 23.11
CA VAL A 207 -13.47 -19.38 22.07
C VAL A 207 -14.05 -19.41 20.64
N GLY A 208 -15.33 -19.06 20.47
CA GLY A 208 -16.03 -19.04 19.16
C GLY A 208 -15.54 -18.01 18.13
N THR A 209 -14.40 -17.35 18.36
CA THR A 209 -13.81 -16.31 17.49
C THR A 209 -12.53 -16.76 16.77
N LEU A 210 -12.02 -17.97 17.02
CA LEU A 210 -10.73 -18.41 16.48
C LEU A 210 -10.79 -19.08 15.10
N ALA A 211 -11.97 -19.52 14.65
CA ALA A 211 -12.11 -20.29 13.40
C ALA A 211 -11.99 -19.45 12.11
N GLU A 212 -11.97 -18.12 12.20
CA GLU A 212 -12.00 -17.19 11.05
C GLU A 212 -10.76 -16.27 10.95
N ILE A 213 -9.72 -16.50 11.77
CA ILE A 213 -8.46 -15.77 11.64
C ILE A 213 -7.64 -16.43 10.52
N GLU A 214 -7.58 -15.80 9.35
CA GLU A 214 -6.65 -16.21 8.29
C GLU A 214 -5.21 -15.95 8.81
N LEU A 215 -4.60 -17.00 9.36
CA LEU A 215 -3.23 -16.97 9.84
C LEU A 215 -2.30 -16.82 8.65
N ARG A 216 -1.60 -15.69 8.59
CA ARG A 216 -0.57 -15.42 7.59
C ARG A 216 0.80 -15.52 8.25
N PRO A 217 1.82 -16.03 7.53
CA PRO A 217 3.18 -16.02 8.03
C PRO A 217 3.66 -14.62 8.40
N ALA A 218 4.66 -14.53 9.28
CA ALA A 218 5.26 -13.24 9.61
C ALA A 218 5.90 -12.62 8.36
N ILE A 219 5.65 -11.34 8.13
CA ILE A 219 6.13 -10.63 6.95
C ILE A 219 7.58 -10.23 7.14
N ALA A 220 8.42 -10.57 6.17
CA ALA A 220 9.85 -10.22 6.16
C ALA A 220 10.09 -8.89 5.46
N ARG A 221 10.93 -8.04 6.08
CA ARG A 221 11.50 -6.83 5.46
C ARG A 221 12.98 -6.77 5.75
N VAL A 222 13.73 -6.18 4.83
CA VAL A 222 15.18 -6.07 4.98
C VAL A 222 15.56 -4.60 5.12
N GLY A 223 16.52 -4.34 6.00
CA GLY A 223 17.08 -3.01 6.15
C GLY A 223 18.41 -3.06 6.87
N ARG A 224 18.83 -1.90 7.38
CA ARG A 224 20.06 -1.73 8.13
C ARG A 224 19.79 -0.98 9.41
N ILE A 225 20.57 -1.31 10.43
CA ILE A 225 20.62 -0.54 11.67
C ILE A 225 21.22 0.83 11.37
N THR A 226 20.46 1.90 11.58
CA THR A 226 20.90 3.28 11.38
C THR A 226 21.47 3.89 12.65
N GLN A 227 21.00 3.44 13.82
CA GLN A 227 21.46 3.91 15.12
C GLN A 227 21.30 2.82 16.18
N VAL A 228 22.25 2.74 17.11
CA VAL A 228 22.17 1.87 18.29
C VAL A 228 22.30 2.74 19.53
N ASN A 229 21.32 2.67 20.42
CA ASN A 229 21.35 3.24 21.77
C ASN A 229 21.23 2.10 22.79
N GLU A 230 21.44 2.40 24.08
CA GLU A 230 21.30 1.42 25.18
C GLU A 230 19.93 0.74 25.16
N ASP A 231 18.85 1.54 25.08
CA ASP A 231 17.48 1.03 25.20
C ASP A 231 16.82 0.75 23.83
N SER A 232 17.40 1.23 22.73
CA SER A 232 16.73 1.23 21.43
C SER A 232 17.65 1.11 20.24
N ILE A 233 17.13 0.55 19.17
CA ILE A 233 17.79 0.44 17.87
C ILE A 233 16.91 1.15 16.85
N ARG A 234 17.49 1.96 15.96
CA ARG A 234 16.80 2.47 14.78
C ARG A 234 17.28 1.73 13.55
N PHE A 235 16.38 1.52 12.59
CA PHE A 235 16.66 0.83 11.35
C PHE A 235 15.82 1.38 10.20
N ASP A 236 16.19 1.04 8.96
CA ASP A 236 15.54 1.57 7.76
C ASP A 236 14.58 0.62 7.02
N ALA A 237 14.40 -0.61 7.54
CA ALA A 237 13.35 -1.51 7.11
C ALA A 237 11.95 -0.92 7.45
N PRO A 238 10.99 -0.96 6.52
CA PRO A 238 9.63 -0.47 6.77
C PRO A 238 8.86 -1.44 7.66
N ILE A 239 8.33 -0.95 8.78
CA ILE A 239 7.33 -1.66 9.62
C ILE A 239 6.01 -0.90 9.66
N ASN A 240 4.94 -1.58 10.06
CA ASN A 240 3.58 -1.09 10.18
C ASN A 240 2.93 -1.49 11.52
N THR A 241 1.71 -1.02 11.78
CA THR A 241 0.90 -1.52 12.89
C THR A 241 0.73 -3.04 12.77
N GLY A 242 0.89 -3.76 13.89
CA GLY A 242 0.90 -5.24 13.93
C GLY A 242 2.32 -5.83 14.00
N ASP A 243 3.32 -5.17 13.42
CA ASP A 243 4.74 -5.58 13.59
C ASP A 243 5.25 -5.35 15.01
N SER A 244 4.54 -4.53 15.80
CA SER A 244 4.88 -4.28 17.20
C SER A 244 5.00 -5.59 17.98
N GLY A 245 6.19 -5.84 18.50
CA GLY A 245 6.57 -7.05 19.22
C GLY A 245 7.30 -8.09 18.36
N GLY A 246 7.44 -7.84 17.06
CA GLY A 246 8.12 -8.71 16.10
C GLY A 246 9.65 -8.66 16.20
N ALA A 247 10.31 -9.58 15.52
CA ALA A 247 11.75 -9.77 15.58
C ALA A 247 12.50 -8.79 14.66
N VAL A 248 13.57 -8.20 15.17
CA VAL A 248 14.66 -7.64 14.36
C VAL A 248 15.84 -8.58 14.52
N VAL A 249 16.23 -9.28 13.44
CA VAL A 249 17.32 -10.25 13.45
C VAL A 249 18.49 -9.77 12.60
N ASN A 250 19.72 -10.02 13.04
CA ASN A 250 20.92 -9.79 12.23
C ASN A 250 21.13 -10.93 11.22
N LEU A 251 22.12 -10.79 10.33
CA LEU A 251 22.47 -11.81 9.34
C LEU A 251 23.28 -13.02 9.89
N ASP A 252 23.22 -13.24 11.20
CA ASP A 252 23.69 -14.45 11.88
C ASP A 252 22.49 -15.24 12.48
N GLY A 253 21.26 -14.86 12.14
CA GLY A 253 20.02 -15.46 12.65
C GLY A 253 19.74 -15.14 14.13
N GLN A 254 20.32 -14.07 14.67
CA GLN A 254 20.19 -13.71 16.08
C GLN A 254 19.28 -12.49 16.28
N LEU A 255 18.44 -12.55 17.31
CA LEU A 255 17.56 -11.46 17.72
C LEU A 255 18.39 -10.31 18.28
N VAL A 256 18.34 -9.14 17.63
CA VAL A 256 19.01 -7.90 18.07
C VAL A 256 18.04 -6.90 18.68
N GLY A 257 16.74 -7.00 18.38
CA GLY A 257 15.74 -6.13 18.98
C GLY A 257 14.29 -6.57 18.72
N ILE A 258 13.37 -5.89 19.41
CA ILE A 258 11.93 -6.10 19.29
C ILE A 258 11.31 -4.86 18.63
N ALA A 259 10.73 -5.02 17.44
CA ALA A 259 10.13 -3.91 16.70
C ALA A 259 9.02 -3.24 17.53
N ALA A 260 9.08 -1.92 17.72
CA ALA A 260 8.21 -1.24 18.69
C ALA A 260 7.44 -0.05 18.12
N THR A 261 8.10 0.81 17.34
CA THR A 261 7.47 2.03 16.83
C THR A 261 7.86 2.30 15.37
N CYS A 262 6.85 2.63 14.56
CA CYS A 262 7.04 3.09 13.20
C CYS A 262 7.09 4.63 13.17
N GLY A 263 8.16 5.21 12.62
CA GLY A 263 8.22 6.65 12.36
C GLY A 263 7.51 7.04 11.07
N ILE A 264 7.27 8.34 10.85
CA ILE A 264 6.56 8.86 9.65
C ILE A 264 7.24 8.41 8.35
N TYR A 265 8.57 8.40 8.33
CA TYR A 265 9.33 7.88 7.22
C TYR A 265 9.81 6.44 7.51
N PRO A 266 9.89 5.57 6.49
CA PRO A 266 10.37 4.19 6.65
C PRO A 266 11.73 4.05 7.32
N HIS A 267 12.61 5.06 7.19
CA HIS A 267 13.94 5.06 7.81
C HIS A 267 13.95 5.45 9.30
N MET A 268 12.78 5.70 9.88
CA MET A 268 12.59 6.11 11.27
C MET A 268 11.92 5.00 12.09
N SER A 269 12.08 3.74 11.70
CA SER A 269 11.61 2.60 12.47
C SER A 269 12.51 2.38 13.70
N GLN A 270 11.92 1.96 14.81
CA GLN A 270 12.61 1.74 16.06
C GLN A 270 12.19 0.42 16.71
N ALA A 271 13.18 -0.26 17.29
CA ALA A 271 13.05 -1.43 18.12
C ALA A 271 13.58 -1.17 19.53
N THR A 272 13.04 -1.89 20.51
CA THR A 272 13.66 -2.04 21.83
C THR A 272 14.92 -2.89 21.67
N ASN A 273 16.05 -2.43 22.21
CA ASN A 273 17.33 -3.17 22.14
C ASN A 273 17.23 -4.46 22.97
N ILE A 274 17.65 -5.60 22.40
CA ILE A 274 17.54 -6.89 23.07
C ILE A 274 18.38 -6.99 24.35
N GLY A 275 19.45 -6.19 24.48
CA GLY A 275 20.28 -6.13 25.68
C GLY A 275 19.50 -5.76 26.96
N LEU A 276 18.30 -5.18 26.83
CA LEU A 276 17.43 -4.93 27.97
C LEU A 276 16.93 -6.23 28.64
N LEU A 277 16.84 -7.35 27.92
CA LEU A 277 16.38 -8.62 28.49
C LEU A 277 17.27 -9.11 29.63
N ASP A 278 18.59 -8.98 29.51
CA ASP A 278 19.54 -9.39 30.57
C ASP A 278 19.23 -8.70 31.91
N THR A 279 18.76 -7.45 31.85
CA THR A 279 18.41 -6.67 33.03
C THR A 279 17.00 -6.98 33.55
N LEU A 280 16.09 -7.41 32.66
CA LEU A 280 14.67 -7.54 32.94
C LEU A 280 14.24 -8.95 33.31
N MET A 281 14.80 -9.99 32.67
CA MET A 281 14.44 -11.39 32.92
C MET A 281 14.52 -11.76 34.42
N PRO A 282 15.57 -11.40 35.17
CA PRO A 282 15.65 -11.72 36.60
C PRO A 282 14.64 -10.95 37.47
N LYS A 283 14.12 -9.82 36.98
CA LYS A 283 13.18 -8.96 37.71
C LYS A 283 11.74 -9.35 37.43
N LEU A 284 11.42 -9.70 36.18
CA LEU A 284 10.07 -10.08 35.77
C LEU A 284 9.67 -11.46 36.30
N SER A 285 10.60 -12.40 36.46
CA SER A 285 10.35 -13.67 37.15
C SER A 285 9.91 -13.50 38.62
N ARG A 286 10.33 -12.40 39.27
CA ARG A 286 9.98 -12.07 40.67
C ARG A 286 8.67 -11.32 40.83
N VAL A 287 8.12 -10.75 39.76
CA VAL A 287 6.81 -10.07 39.77
C VAL A 287 5.69 -11.08 40.01
N ASN A 288 5.79 -12.30 39.44
CA ASN A 288 4.89 -13.41 39.73
C ASN A 288 4.96 -13.91 41.20
N GLU A 289 6.08 -13.67 41.89
CA GLU A 289 6.25 -14.02 43.32
C GLU A 289 5.72 -12.93 44.28
N GLY A 290 5.09 -11.86 43.75
CA GLY A 290 4.50 -10.78 44.55
C GLY A 290 5.51 -9.86 45.23
N SER A 291 6.79 -9.91 44.85
CA SER A 291 7.88 -9.24 45.56
C SER A 291 8.36 -7.91 44.95
N PHE A 292 7.84 -7.49 43.80
CA PHE A 292 8.27 -6.28 43.09
C PHE A 292 7.12 -5.55 42.35
N SER A 293 7.03 -4.22 42.48
CA SER A 293 6.03 -3.40 41.77
C SER A 293 6.53 -2.91 40.39
N GLU A 294 5.66 -2.86 39.37
CA GLU A 294 6.00 -2.36 38.02
C GLU A 294 6.58 -0.93 38.03
N LYS A 295 6.18 -0.11 39.00
CA LYS A 295 6.67 1.27 39.19
C LYS A 295 8.13 1.32 39.62
N GLU A 296 8.64 0.30 40.32
CA GLU A 296 10.05 0.22 40.74
C GLU A 296 10.99 -0.24 39.63
N LEU A 297 10.53 -1.14 38.75
CA LEU A 297 11.28 -1.56 37.56
C LEU A 297 11.61 -0.37 36.65
N SER A 298 10.64 0.54 36.48
CA SER A 298 10.77 1.71 35.60
C SER A 298 11.80 2.74 36.07
N ARG A 299 12.16 2.77 37.37
CA ARG A 299 13.05 3.77 37.95
C ARG A 299 14.54 3.37 37.96
N GLN A 300 14.87 2.08 37.88
CA GLN A 300 16.20 1.58 38.24
C GLN A 300 17.15 1.26 37.09
N THR A 301 16.71 1.28 35.83
CA THR A 301 17.58 1.00 34.67
C THR A 301 17.99 2.34 34.04
N LEU A 302 19.16 2.90 34.36
CA LEU A 302 19.63 4.15 33.77
C LEU A 302 21.16 4.11 33.71
N ALA A 303 21.73 3.97 32.51
CA ALA A 303 22.90 4.69 31.99
C ALA A 303 23.80 3.79 31.12
N TYR A 304 23.78 4.01 29.82
CA TYR A 304 24.83 3.67 28.88
C TYR A 304 24.65 4.49 27.60
N ASP A 305 25.71 5.13 27.12
CA ASP A 305 25.67 5.99 25.93
C ASP A 305 26.65 5.44 24.89
N LYS A 306 26.18 5.24 23.65
CA LYS A 306 27.05 4.94 22.50
C LYS A 306 26.54 5.61 21.24
N ALA A 307 27.51 5.95 20.41
CA ALA A 307 27.50 6.97 19.38
C ALA A 307 26.41 6.85 18.28
N SER A 308 25.92 8.01 17.86
CA SER A 308 25.14 8.22 16.65
C SER A 308 26.04 8.34 15.41
N MET A 309 25.66 7.72 14.29
CA MET A 309 26.24 8.01 12.97
C MET A 309 25.42 9.09 12.24
N ASP A 310 26.12 10.00 11.56
CA ASP A 310 25.50 11.01 10.68
C ASP A 310 24.83 10.34 9.47
N PHE A 311 23.60 10.77 9.19
CA PHE A 311 22.60 10.12 8.34
C PHE A 311 22.90 10.10 6.81
N HIS A 312 24.14 10.36 6.38
CA HIS A 312 24.47 10.59 4.96
C HIS A 312 25.22 9.45 4.27
N ALA A 313 25.62 8.39 4.98
CA ALA A 313 26.59 7.41 4.45
C ALA A 313 26.01 6.16 3.74
N HIS A 314 24.70 5.90 3.78
CA HIS A 314 24.18 4.57 3.42
C HIS A 314 23.51 4.44 2.04
N ARG A 315 23.76 5.39 1.13
CA ARG A 315 23.29 5.30 -0.27
C ARG A 315 24.17 4.49 -1.21
N ALA A 316 25.23 3.84 -0.72
CA ALA A 316 26.11 3.02 -1.53
C ALA A 316 25.55 1.60 -1.74
N LEU A 317 24.36 1.51 -2.34
CA LEU A 317 24.21 0.52 -3.40
C LEU A 317 25.04 1.10 -4.55
N SER A 318 25.96 0.34 -5.15
CA SER A 318 26.65 0.83 -6.33
C SER A 318 25.60 1.15 -7.40
N SER A 319 25.31 2.44 -7.62
CA SER A 319 24.31 2.88 -8.61
C SER A 319 24.62 2.27 -9.98
N ARG A 320 25.90 2.06 -10.26
CA ARG A 320 26.41 1.39 -11.44
C ARG A 320 25.91 -0.05 -11.62
N VAL A 321 25.84 -0.87 -10.57
CA VAL A 321 25.33 -2.25 -10.69
C VAL A 321 23.84 -2.20 -10.99
N ILE A 322 23.11 -1.37 -10.25
CA ILE A 322 21.68 -1.18 -10.45
C ILE A 322 21.36 -0.63 -11.85
N GLU A 323 22.14 0.34 -12.34
CA GLU A 323 22.04 0.91 -13.69
C GLU A 323 22.37 -0.11 -14.79
N GLU A 324 23.37 -0.96 -14.59
CA GLU A 324 23.76 -2.01 -15.54
C GLU A 324 22.65 -3.06 -15.72
N ILE A 325 21.94 -3.38 -14.64
CA ILE A 325 20.81 -4.33 -14.64
C ILE A 325 19.58 -3.69 -15.27
N SER A 326 19.26 -2.47 -14.84
CA SER A 326 18.04 -1.81 -15.30
C SER A 326 18.17 -1.24 -16.71
N GLY A 327 19.39 -1.07 -17.24
CA GLY A 327 19.62 -0.33 -18.48
C GLY A 327 18.78 -0.83 -19.66
N ASP A 328 18.59 -2.15 -19.79
CA ASP A 328 17.82 -2.76 -20.87
C ASP A 328 16.30 -2.79 -20.61
N ILE A 329 15.83 -2.47 -19.40
CA ILE A 329 14.39 -2.39 -19.10
C ILE A 329 13.88 -0.95 -19.13
N LEU A 330 14.73 0.04 -18.80
CA LEU A 330 14.31 1.43 -18.66
C LEU A 330 13.74 2.01 -19.96
N ASP A 331 14.25 1.62 -21.13
CA ASP A 331 13.72 2.05 -22.42
C ASP A 331 12.42 1.34 -22.82
N LYS A 332 12.09 0.22 -22.17
CA LYS A 332 10.85 -0.54 -22.37
C LYS A 332 9.74 -0.16 -21.39
N VAL A 333 9.99 0.81 -20.52
CA VAL A 333 8.98 1.40 -19.63
C VAL A 333 8.61 2.79 -20.14
N VAL A 334 7.31 3.05 -20.22
CA VAL A 334 6.75 4.30 -20.74
C VAL A 334 5.85 4.97 -19.73
N SER A 335 5.72 6.29 -19.82
CA SER A 335 4.73 7.06 -19.08
C SER A 335 3.40 7.04 -19.83
N ILE A 336 2.29 6.84 -19.12
CA ILE A 336 0.95 6.97 -19.67
C ILE A 336 0.32 8.21 -19.08
N GLU A 337 -0.08 9.13 -19.95
CA GLU A 337 -0.55 10.46 -19.61
C GLU A 337 -1.88 10.77 -20.29
N CYS A 338 -2.68 11.59 -19.63
CA CYS A 338 -3.81 12.28 -20.22
C CYS A 338 -3.60 13.80 -20.08
N ASP A 339 -4.55 14.62 -20.51
CA ASP A 339 -4.46 16.09 -20.41
C ASP A 339 -4.20 16.64 -19.00
N HIS A 340 -4.48 15.83 -17.97
CA HIS A 340 -4.34 16.20 -16.56
C HIS A 340 -3.01 15.69 -15.96
N GLY A 341 -2.11 15.18 -16.80
CA GLY A 341 -0.80 14.65 -16.44
C GLY A 341 -0.75 13.13 -16.43
N ARG A 342 0.30 12.60 -15.80
CA ARG A 342 0.53 11.16 -15.75
C ARG A 342 -0.44 10.43 -14.84
N ILE A 343 -0.97 9.32 -15.36
CA ILE A 343 -1.93 8.46 -14.67
C ILE A 343 -1.33 7.09 -14.29
N ALA A 344 -0.41 6.55 -15.10
CA ALA A 344 0.24 5.27 -14.85
C ALA A 344 1.62 5.17 -15.51
N LEU A 345 2.34 4.10 -15.21
CA LEU A 345 3.41 3.60 -16.06
C LEU A 345 2.88 2.47 -16.94
N GLY A 346 3.56 2.22 -18.06
CA GLY A 346 3.29 1.10 -18.94
C GLY A 346 4.56 0.35 -19.30
N THR A 347 4.41 -0.92 -19.63
CA THR A 347 5.50 -1.81 -20.05
C THR A 347 5.27 -2.24 -21.49
N VAL A 348 6.28 -2.13 -22.36
CA VAL A 348 6.17 -2.57 -23.75
C VAL A 348 6.21 -4.10 -23.80
N VAL A 349 5.08 -4.73 -24.16
CA VAL A 349 4.92 -6.20 -24.10
C VAL A 349 4.87 -6.87 -25.47
N ARG A 350 4.55 -6.13 -26.53
CA ARG A 350 4.67 -6.56 -27.93
C ARG A 350 4.99 -5.35 -28.81
N ASP A 351 5.26 -5.58 -30.09
CA ASP A 351 5.45 -4.51 -31.06
C ASP A 351 4.26 -3.54 -31.06
N ASN A 352 4.53 -2.27 -30.70
CA ASN A 352 3.54 -1.21 -30.55
C ASN A 352 2.46 -1.46 -29.47
N LEU A 353 2.62 -2.45 -28.59
CA LEU A 353 1.66 -2.71 -27.52
C LEU A 353 2.28 -2.45 -26.14
N VAL A 354 1.56 -1.67 -25.34
CA VAL A 354 1.92 -1.31 -23.98
C VAL A 354 0.89 -1.89 -23.02
N LEU A 355 1.35 -2.68 -22.06
CA LEU A 355 0.53 -3.15 -20.94
C LEU A 355 0.56 -2.11 -19.83
N THR A 356 -0.59 -1.84 -19.23
CA THR A 356 -0.72 -0.94 -18.07
C THR A 356 -1.81 -1.42 -17.12
N LYS A 357 -1.99 -0.65 -16.06
CA LYS A 357 -3.01 -0.87 -15.06
C LYS A 357 -4.37 -0.36 -15.51
N ASP A 358 -5.38 -1.23 -15.49
CA ASP A 358 -6.73 -0.95 -15.96
C ASP A 358 -7.42 0.16 -15.14
N SER A 359 -7.44 0.04 -13.81
CA SER A 359 -8.10 1.00 -12.92
C SER A 359 -7.44 2.39 -12.90
N CYS A 360 -6.28 2.56 -13.52
CA CYS A 360 -5.70 3.88 -13.75
C CYS A 360 -6.28 4.57 -15.00
N ILE A 361 -6.81 3.79 -15.95
CA ILE A 361 -7.30 4.28 -17.25
C ILE A 361 -8.77 3.92 -17.53
N GLU A 362 -9.45 3.22 -16.61
CA GLU A 362 -10.77 2.60 -16.81
C GLU A 362 -11.86 3.59 -17.28
N PHE A 363 -11.76 4.86 -16.88
CA PHE A 363 -12.71 5.92 -17.23
C PHE A 363 -12.19 6.88 -18.30
N ILE A 364 -11.07 6.55 -18.95
CA ILE A 364 -10.46 7.36 -20.01
C ILE A 364 -10.71 6.63 -21.33
N GLU A 365 -11.43 7.27 -22.23
CA GLU A 365 -11.79 6.71 -23.55
C GLU A 365 -11.03 7.36 -24.70
N GLU A 366 -10.67 8.64 -24.56
CA GLU A 366 -9.94 9.44 -25.55
C GLU A 366 -8.75 10.15 -24.87
N ASP A 367 -7.80 10.67 -25.67
CA ASP A 367 -6.63 11.46 -25.25
C ASP A 367 -5.56 10.73 -24.40
N ILE A 368 -5.41 9.41 -24.57
CA ILE A 368 -4.32 8.66 -23.95
C ILE A 368 -3.03 8.88 -24.75
N ARG A 369 -2.00 9.40 -24.09
CA ARG A 369 -0.67 9.60 -24.65
C ARG A 369 0.36 8.74 -23.94
N VAL A 370 1.30 8.22 -24.70
CA VAL A 370 2.45 7.48 -24.22
C VAL A 370 3.69 8.35 -24.40
N ILE A 371 4.41 8.60 -23.31
CA ILE A 371 5.71 9.28 -23.34
C ILE A 371 6.81 8.25 -23.10
N THR A 372 7.65 8.06 -24.10
CA THR A 372 8.78 7.13 -24.06
C THR A 372 9.97 7.73 -23.31
N SER A 373 10.93 6.89 -22.90
CA SER A 373 12.13 7.33 -22.18
C SER A 373 13.00 8.31 -22.98
N ASP A 374 12.96 8.25 -24.32
CA ASP A 374 13.62 9.19 -25.24
C ASP A 374 12.81 10.48 -25.48
N GLY A 375 11.66 10.64 -24.82
CA GLY A 375 10.83 11.84 -24.82
C GLY A 375 9.87 11.97 -26.00
N ARG A 376 9.68 10.92 -26.81
CA ARG A 376 8.63 10.92 -27.84
C ARG A 376 7.27 10.84 -27.17
N VAL A 377 6.32 11.62 -27.69
CA VAL A 377 4.92 11.61 -27.27
C VAL A 377 4.12 10.98 -28.39
N LEU A 378 3.45 9.87 -28.11
CA LEU A 378 2.71 9.07 -29.07
C LEU A 378 1.26 8.94 -28.61
N GLU A 379 0.33 9.02 -29.55
CA GLU A 379 -1.07 8.70 -29.29
C GLU A 379 -1.23 7.21 -29.03
N ALA A 380 -2.13 6.86 -28.11
CA ALA A 380 -2.41 5.50 -27.74
C ALA A 380 -3.92 5.23 -27.72
N THR A 381 -4.31 4.01 -28.07
CA THR A 381 -5.71 3.57 -28.03
C THR A 381 -5.79 2.30 -27.21
N ARG A 382 -6.73 2.24 -26.27
CA ARG A 382 -6.98 1.01 -25.51
C ARG A 382 -7.68 -0.02 -26.39
N ILE A 383 -7.05 -1.17 -26.57
CA ILE A 383 -7.54 -2.25 -27.44
C ILE A 383 -8.01 -3.49 -26.67
N GLY A 384 -7.69 -3.59 -25.37
CA GLY A 384 -8.07 -4.72 -24.54
C GLY A 384 -8.06 -4.37 -23.06
N ARG A 385 -8.92 -5.06 -22.30
CA ARG A 385 -8.99 -4.96 -20.84
C ARG A 385 -9.10 -6.35 -20.24
N ASP A 386 -8.45 -6.53 -19.12
CA ASP A 386 -8.64 -7.66 -18.21
C ASP A 386 -8.92 -7.10 -16.80
N PRO A 387 -10.20 -6.82 -16.51
CA PRO A 387 -10.58 -6.35 -15.20
C PRO A 387 -10.14 -7.31 -14.09
N GLU A 388 -10.20 -8.62 -14.28
CA GLU A 388 -9.87 -9.59 -13.22
C GLU A 388 -8.46 -9.35 -12.65
N HIS A 389 -7.49 -9.12 -13.53
CA HIS A 389 -6.09 -8.87 -13.19
C HIS A 389 -5.74 -7.38 -13.06
N ASP A 390 -6.70 -6.47 -13.27
CA ASP A 390 -6.51 -5.02 -13.27
C ASP A 390 -5.49 -4.55 -14.33
N LEU A 391 -5.53 -5.18 -15.50
CA LEU A 391 -4.63 -4.94 -16.62
C LEU A 391 -5.37 -4.44 -17.88
N ALA A 392 -4.70 -3.62 -18.68
CA ALA A 392 -5.20 -3.16 -19.97
C ALA A 392 -4.07 -3.06 -20.99
N ILE A 393 -4.39 -3.28 -22.27
CA ILE A 393 -3.46 -3.14 -23.39
C ILE A 393 -3.79 -1.89 -24.20
N LEU A 394 -2.76 -1.09 -24.45
CA LEU A 394 -2.77 0.06 -25.33
C LEU A 394 -2.01 -0.26 -26.63
N GLU A 395 -2.61 0.04 -27.77
CA GLU A 395 -1.92 0.13 -29.06
C GLU A 395 -1.32 1.53 -29.21
N VAL A 396 -0.04 1.60 -29.57
CA VAL A 396 0.77 2.82 -29.68
C VAL A 396 1.50 2.84 -31.03
N PRO A 397 0.84 3.29 -32.11
CA PRO A 397 1.44 3.29 -33.43
C PRO A 397 2.76 4.08 -33.48
N GLY A 398 3.81 3.46 -34.03
CA GLY A 398 5.12 4.11 -34.17
C GLY A 398 6.01 4.06 -32.92
N LEU A 399 5.67 3.22 -31.93
CA LEU A 399 6.46 3.02 -30.72
C LEU A 399 7.88 2.56 -31.06
N GLY A 400 8.02 1.48 -31.84
CA GLY A 400 9.33 0.99 -32.32
C GLY A 400 10.31 0.61 -31.22
N ILE A 401 9.82 0.25 -30.03
CA ILE A 401 10.60 -0.24 -28.88
C ILE A 401 10.45 -1.75 -28.81
N LYS A 402 11.56 -2.45 -28.52
CA LYS A 402 11.52 -3.92 -28.38
C LYS A 402 10.73 -4.31 -27.13
N PRO A 403 9.88 -5.34 -27.23
CA PRO A 403 9.11 -5.79 -26.09
C PRO A 403 9.96 -6.47 -25.03
N VAL A 404 9.43 -6.52 -23.82
CA VAL A 404 9.95 -7.34 -22.74
C VAL A 404 9.57 -8.81 -22.90
N GLU A 405 10.34 -9.70 -22.28
CA GLU A 405 9.99 -11.10 -22.07
C GLU A 405 9.80 -11.33 -20.56
N PHE A 406 8.78 -12.10 -20.19
CA PHE A 406 8.50 -12.43 -18.80
C PHE A 406 9.09 -13.80 -18.45
N ASP A 407 9.67 -13.89 -17.26
CA ASP A 407 10.29 -15.09 -16.72
C ASP A 407 9.37 -15.69 -15.65
N ILE A 408 8.76 -16.83 -15.99
CA ILE A 408 7.89 -17.56 -15.08
C ILE A 408 8.77 -18.39 -14.15
N GLN A 409 8.88 -17.94 -12.90
CA GLN A 409 9.66 -18.60 -11.87
C GLN A 409 9.07 -18.35 -10.47
N ASP A 410 9.48 -19.17 -9.51
CA ASP A 410 9.16 -18.91 -8.11
C ASP A 410 10.02 -17.78 -7.55
N VAL A 411 9.37 -16.87 -6.82
CA VAL A 411 10.02 -15.71 -6.20
C VAL A 411 9.87 -15.80 -4.68
N PRO A 412 10.76 -16.50 -3.96
CA PRO A 412 10.64 -16.67 -2.52
C PRO A 412 10.83 -15.35 -1.76
N PRO A 413 10.33 -15.23 -0.51
CA PRO A 413 10.60 -14.06 0.34
C PRO A 413 12.10 -13.84 0.54
N GLY A 414 12.51 -12.57 0.62
CA GLY A 414 13.92 -12.19 0.71
C GLY A 414 14.65 -12.17 -0.63
N THR A 415 13.94 -12.29 -1.76
CA THR A 415 14.50 -12.05 -3.09
C THR A 415 14.66 -10.55 -3.32
N PHE A 416 15.84 -10.13 -3.79
CA PHE A 416 16.11 -8.75 -4.15
C PHE A 416 15.42 -8.42 -5.47
N VAL A 417 14.64 -7.34 -5.47
CA VAL A 417 13.85 -6.92 -6.62
C VAL A 417 14.02 -5.43 -6.93
N LEU A 418 13.76 -5.08 -8.18
CA LEU A 418 13.83 -3.72 -8.70
C LEU A 418 12.53 -3.37 -9.41
N SER A 419 12.02 -2.15 -9.20
CA SER A 419 10.86 -1.59 -9.91
C SER A 419 11.24 -0.27 -10.56
N VAL A 420 10.69 0.08 -11.73
CA VAL A 420 11.02 1.34 -12.42
C VAL A 420 10.12 2.50 -11.93
N MET A 421 10.71 3.68 -11.66
CA MET A 421 10.00 4.86 -11.14
C MET A 421 9.41 5.81 -12.18
N GLN A 422 8.71 6.82 -11.67
CA GLN A 422 8.16 7.98 -12.38
C GLN A 422 9.13 8.72 -13.32
N ASP A 423 10.44 8.67 -13.15
CA ASP A 423 11.32 9.28 -14.17
C ASP A 423 11.54 8.37 -15.38
N GLY A 424 11.12 7.09 -15.34
CA GLY A 424 11.42 6.08 -16.35
C GLY A 424 12.92 5.77 -16.45
N LEU A 425 13.73 6.26 -15.49
CA LEU A 425 15.19 6.32 -15.59
C LEU A 425 15.88 5.81 -14.31
N SER A 426 15.15 5.71 -13.19
CA SER A 426 15.68 5.26 -11.91
C SER A 426 14.95 4.03 -11.40
N PRO A 427 15.62 2.88 -11.25
CA PRO A 427 15.05 1.73 -10.55
C PRO A 427 15.02 1.94 -9.02
N LEU A 428 13.96 1.42 -8.38
CA LEU A 428 13.77 1.33 -6.95
C LEU A 428 14.12 -0.07 -6.46
N PRO A 429 15.14 -0.22 -5.59
CA PRO A 429 15.43 -1.48 -4.94
C PRO A 429 14.40 -1.79 -3.85
N GLY A 430 14.14 -3.08 -3.68
CA GLY A 430 13.36 -3.64 -2.59
C GLY A 430 13.58 -5.14 -2.46
N TRP A 431 12.77 -5.75 -1.60
CA TRP A 431 12.82 -7.16 -1.26
C TRP A 431 11.40 -7.75 -1.28
N THR A 432 11.27 -8.99 -1.73
CA THR A 432 10.01 -9.73 -1.58
C THR A 432 9.76 -10.07 -0.12
N SER A 433 8.51 -9.92 0.33
CA SER A 433 8.18 -9.90 1.76
C SER A 433 7.52 -11.19 2.28
N LEU A 434 6.81 -11.89 1.40
CA LEU A 434 6.15 -13.18 1.65
C LEU A 434 6.26 -14.04 0.39
N GLU A 435 5.87 -15.30 0.53
CA GLU A 435 5.61 -16.19 -0.59
C GLU A 435 4.54 -15.58 -1.52
N PRO A 436 4.68 -15.76 -2.84
CA PRO A 436 3.60 -15.47 -3.76
C PRO A 436 2.34 -16.24 -3.34
N PHE A 437 1.20 -15.55 -3.33
CA PHE A 437 -0.05 -16.14 -2.86
C PHE A 437 -1.18 -15.80 -3.82
N GLU A 438 -2.14 -16.72 -3.93
CA GLU A 438 -3.40 -16.46 -4.61
C GLU A 438 -4.16 -15.40 -3.84
N SER A 439 -4.22 -14.20 -4.40
CA SER A 439 -4.98 -13.13 -3.82
C SER A 439 -6.42 -13.26 -4.27
N SER A 440 -7.23 -13.96 -3.48
CA SER A 440 -8.67 -13.77 -3.49
C SER A 440 -9.02 -12.58 -2.58
N LEU A 441 -9.67 -11.55 -3.13
CA LEU A 441 -10.78 -10.96 -2.39
C LEU A 441 -11.75 -12.13 -2.28
N GLY A 442 -12.23 -12.53 -1.11
CA GLY A 442 -13.19 -13.65 -1.00
C GLY A 442 -14.28 -13.49 -2.06
N GLU A 443 -14.13 -14.23 -3.15
CA GLU A 443 -14.58 -13.94 -4.53
C GLU A 443 -14.55 -12.43 -4.95
N ASN A 444 -14.07 -12.12 -6.16
CA ASN A 444 -14.24 -10.79 -6.76
C ASN A 444 -15.73 -10.60 -7.07
N LYS A 445 -16.55 -10.39 -6.02
CA LYS A 445 -18.00 -10.37 -6.08
C LYS A 445 -18.46 -8.98 -6.50
N PRO A 446 -19.47 -8.89 -7.40
CA PRO A 446 -20.14 -7.65 -7.70
C PRO A 446 -20.59 -6.93 -6.42
N TYR A 447 -20.30 -5.64 -6.33
CA TYR A 447 -20.54 -4.85 -5.14
C TYR A 447 -21.55 -3.75 -5.42
N LEU A 448 -22.65 -3.78 -4.68
CA LEU A 448 -23.71 -2.77 -4.75
C LEU A 448 -23.43 -1.57 -3.82
N GLY A 449 -22.81 -1.78 -2.65
CA GLY A 449 -22.51 -0.68 -1.72
C GLY A 449 -23.62 -0.29 -0.75
N ILE A 450 -24.33 -1.29 -0.21
CA ILE A 450 -25.40 -1.09 0.75
C ILE A 450 -25.15 -1.86 2.06
N ARG A 451 -25.65 -1.32 3.17
CA ARG A 451 -25.94 -2.08 4.39
C ARG A 451 -27.42 -2.45 4.37
N MET A 452 -27.74 -3.70 4.67
CA MET A 452 -29.07 -4.24 4.43
C MET A 452 -29.58 -5.11 5.59
N THR A 453 -30.90 -5.21 5.68
CA THR A 453 -31.61 -6.03 6.67
C THR A 453 -32.87 -6.65 6.07
N ASP A 454 -33.43 -7.68 6.70
CA ASP A 454 -34.67 -8.27 6.22
C ASP A 454 -35.87 -7.33 6.43
N SER A 455 -36.73 -7.24 5.42
CA SER A 455 -38.03 -6.58 5.52
C SER A 455 -39.16 -7.58 5.41
N LYS A 456 -40.11 -7.52 6.35
CA LYS A 456 -41.33 -8.36 6.33
C LYS A 456 -42.50 -7.71 5.59
N LYS A 457 -42.53 -6.37 5.52
CA LYS A 457 -43.57 -5.57 4.85
C LYS A 457 -42.99 -4.26 4.29
N PRO A 458 -42.90 -4.11 2.96
CA PRO A 458 -43.01 -5.18 1.96
C PRO A 458 -41.93 -6.25 2.19
N ARG A 459 -42.16 -7.48 1.69
CA ARG A 459 -41.20 -8.58 1.80
C ARG A 459 -40.05 -8.36 0.83
N GLY A 460 -38.81 -8.42 1.31
CA GLY A 460 -37.60 -8.12 0.54
C GLY A 460 -36.44 -7.68 1.42
N SER A 461 -35.41 -7.09 0.82
CA SER A 461 -34.22 -6.61 1.54
C SER A 461 -34.26 -5.09 1.70
N ARG A 462 -34.31 -4.61 2.94
CA ARG A 462 -34.32 -3.18 3.27
C ARG A 462 -32.91 -2.62 3.31
N ILE A 463 -32.71 -1.49 2.64
CA ILE A 463 -31.49 -0.71 2.71
C ILE A 463 -31.49 0.08 4.02
N GLU A 464 -30.55 -0.25 4.91
CA GLU A 464 -30.27 0.51 6.13
C GLU A 464 -29.30 1.67 5.85
N GLU A 465 -28.50 1.55 4.81
CA GLU A 465 -27.57 2.59 4.36
C GLU A 465 -27.17 2.32 2.92
N ALA A 466 -27.23 3.36 2.08
CA ALA A 466 -26.52 3.38 0.81
C ALA A 466 -25.20 4.15 1.03
N VAL A 467 -24.07 3.47 0.89
CA VAL A 467 -22.76 4.05 1.18
C VAL A 467 -22.44 5.09 0.11
N ALA A 468 -22.02 6.29 0.52
CA ALA A 468 -21.66 7.36 -0.41
C ALA A 468 -20.55 6.91 -1.39
N SER A 469 -20.62 7.40 -2.63
CA SER A 469 -19.66 7.08 -3.70
C SER A 469 -19.60 5.58 -4.08
N THR A 470 -20.71 4.86 -3.89
CA THR A 470 -20.86 3.46 -4.32
C THR A 470 -21.98 3.30 -5.35
N PRO A 471 -22.03 2.17 -6.08
CA PRO A 471 -23.05 1.93 -7.10
C PRO A 471 -24.49 2.17 -6.65
N ALA A 472 -24.84 1.80 -5.42
CA ALA A 472 -26.18 2.00 -4.88
C ALA A 472 -26.55 3.47 -4.72
N ALA A 473 -25.64 4.27 -4.16
CA ALA A 473 -25.86 5.71 -4.02
C ALA A 473 -26.00 6.37 -5.40
N HIS A 474 -25.18 5.97 -6.37
CA HIS A 474 -25.27 6.46 -7.75
C HIS A 474 -26.56 6.03 -8.46
N ALA A 475 -27.07 4.82 -8.17
CA ALA A 475 -28.35 4.32 -8.67
C ALA A 475 -29.57 4.98 -7.99
N GLY A 476 -29.34 5.98 -7.12
CA GLY A 476 -30.37 6.72 -6.42
C GLY A 476 -31.05 5.92 -5.32
N LEU A 477 -30.48 4.80 -4.88
CA LEU A 477 -30.97 4.02 -3.74
C LEU A 477 -30.66 4.75 -2.43
N GLN A 478 -31.59 4.67 -1.48
CA GLN A 478 -31.56 5.44 -0.24
C GLN A 478 -31.88 4.56 0.97
N GLU A 479 -31.52 5.05 2.16
CA GLU A 479 -31.97 4.45 3.41
C GLU A 479 -33.51 4.36 3.43
N GLY A 480 -34.03 3.18 3.76
CA GLY A 480 -35.46 2.91 3.85
C GLY A 480 -36.06 2.20 2.65
N ASP A 481 -35.39 2.20 1.49
CA ASP A 481 -35.80 1.45 0.30
C ASP A 481 -35.85 -0.05 0.60
N VAL A 482 -36.81 -0.76 -0.01
CA VAL A 482 -36.89 -2.22 0.08
C VAL A 482 -36.75 -2.82 -1.30
N VAL A 483 -35.61 -3.45 -1.58
CA VAL A 483 -35.35 -4.16 -2.84
C VAL A 483 -36.17 -5.44 -2.86
N VAL A 484 -36.94 -5.63 -3.94
CA VAL A 484 -37.86 -6.75 -4.13
C VAL A 484 -37.54 -7.59 -5.37
N ARG A 485 -36.75 -7.08 -6.31
CA ARG A 485 -36.28 -7.83 -7.49
C ARG A 485 -34.90 -7.35 -7.95
N VAL A 486 -34.06 -8.28 -8.41
CA VAL A 486 -32.76 -8.04 -9.06
C VAL A 486 -32.76 -8.83 -10.36
N ASN A 487 -32.70 -8.16 -11.52
CA ASN A 487 -32.90 -8.79 -12.83
C ASN A 487 -34.13 -9.70 -12.79
N GLU A 488 -34.06 -10.96 -13.21
CA GLU A 488 -35.20 -11.89 -13.16
C GLU A 488 -35.45 -12.51 -11.77
N THR A 489 -34.62 -12.19 -10.77
CA THR A 489 -34.62 -12.84 -9.44
C THR A 489 -35.46 -12.07 -8.43
N SER A 490 -36.49 -12.72 -7.89
CA SER A 490 -37.31 -12.17 -6.78
C SER A 490 -36.53 -12.19 -5.47
N ILE A 491 -36.60 -11.09 -4.72
CA ILE A 491 -35.89 -10.90 -3.46
C ILE A 491 -36.89 -10.93 -2.31
N GLU A 492 -36.79 -11.94 -1.45
CA GLU A 492 -37.66 -12.06 -0.26
C GLU A 492 -36.93 -11.76 1.05
N SER A 493 -35.60 -11.77 1.03
CA SER A 493 -34.70 -11.59 2.17
C SER A 493 -33.39 -10.91 1.76
N ARG A 494 -32.61 -10.49 2.77
CA ARG A 494 -31.24 -9.99 2.60
C ARG A 494 -30.33 -11.01 1.92
N GLU A 495 -30.54 -12.29 2.20
CA GLU A 495 -29.76 -13.39 1.68
C GLU A 495 -30.05 -13.63 0.19
N ASP A 496 -31.31 -13.47 -0.22
CA ASP A 496 -31.68 -13.51 -1.63
C ASP A 496 -31.05 -12.35 -2.40
N LEU A 497 -31.06 -11.14 -1.81
CA LEU A 497 -30.43 -9.97 -2.43
C LEU A 497 -28.93 -10.20 -2.61
N ARG A 498 -28.25 -10.70 -1.57
CA ARG A 498 -26.82 -11.03 -1.60
C ARG A 498 -26.51 -11.98 -2.75
N LYS A 499 -27.19 -13.14 -2.80
CA LYS A 499 -26.99 -14.15 -3.85
C LYS A 499 -27.25 -13.62 -5.24
N ALA A 500 -28.33 -12.85 -5.41
CA ALA A 500 -28.67 -12.29 -6.71
C ALA A 500 -27.58 -11.32 -7.22
N ILE A 501 -27.03 -10.49 -6.34
CA ILE A 501 -25.92 -9.58 -6.67
C ILE A 501 -24.63 -10.37 -6.97
N GLU A 502 -24.33 -11.42 -6.22
CA GLU A 502 -23.14 -12.26 -6.46
C GLU A 502 -23.15 -12.97 -7.81
N THR A 503 -24.33 -13.30 -8.33
CA THR A 503 -24.47 -13.93 -9.65
C THR A 503 -24.40 -12.95 -10.83
N CYS A 504 -24.32 -11.65 -10.59
CA CYS A 504 -24.23 -10.65 -11.64
C CYS A 504 -22.80 -10.52 -12.20
N SER A 505 -22.66 -9.93 -13.39
CA SER A 505 -21.35 -9.58 -13.97
C SER A 505 -20.98 -8.13 -13.66
N PHE A 506 -19.67 -7.80 -13.57
CA PHE A 506 -19.19 -6.41 -13.44
C PHE A 506 -19.44 -5.58 -14.71
N ASP A 507 -19.50 -6.23 -15.86
CA ASP A 507 -19.58 -5.59 -17.18
C ASP A 507 -21.03 -5.40 -17.67
N GLU A 508 -22.01 -5.90 -16.90
CA GLU A 508 -23.44 -5.83 -17.22
C GLU A 508 -24.18 -4.90 -16.26
N THR A 509 -25.11 -4.13 -16.81
CA THR A 509 -26.04 -3.32 -16.00
C THR A 509 -27.11 -4.21 -15.35
N THR A 510 -27.22 -4.13 -14.04
CA THR A 510 -28.20 -4.86 -13.23
C THR A 510 -29.43 -3.98 -12.97
N VAL A 511 -30.63 -4.52 -13.20
CA VAL A 511 -31.89 -3.82 -12.94
C VAL A 511 -32.41 -4.20 -11.55
N LEU A 512 -32.75 -3.20 -10.74
CA LEU A 512 -33.28 -3.37 -9.39
C LEU A 512 -34.69 -2.78 -9.30
N GLU A 513 -35.66 -3.58 -8.85
CA GLU A 513 -36.94 -3.04 -8.38
C GLU A 513 -36.92 -2.89 -6.86
N PHE A 514 -37.39 -1.73 -6.40
CA PHE A 514 -37.45 -1.42 -4.99
C PHE A 514 -38.73 -0.64 -4.64
N ILE A 515 -39.12 -0.73 -3.37
CA ILE A 515 -40.28 -0.01 -2.84
C ILE A 515 -39.79 1.15 -1.98
N ARG A 516 -40.21 2.37 -2.33
CA ARG A 516 -39.97 3.61 -1.59
C ARG A 516 -41.29 4.26 -1.24
N ASP A 517 -41.51 4.55 0.04
CA ASP A 517 -42.76 5.13 0.55
C ASP A 517 -44.04 4.39 0.11
N GLY A 518 -43.93 3.07 -0.10
CA GLY A 518 -45.03 2.21 -0.55
C GLY A 518 -45.25 2.14 -2.06
N ASN A 519 -44.49 2.87 -2.86
CA ASN A 519 -44.56 2.84 -4.32
C ASN A 519 -43.45 1.95 -4.90
N ALA A 520 -43.78 1.17 -5.93
CA ALA A 520 -42.80 0.41 -6.70
C ALA A 520 -42.00 1.34 -7.63
N ASN A 521 -40.69 1.22 -7.60
CA ASN A 521 -39.73 1.95 -8.42
C ASN A 521 -38.74 0.96 -9.03
N GLU A 522 -38.10 1.36 -10.13
CA GLU A 522 -37.05 0.59 -10.79
C GLU A 522 -35.83 1.50 -10.99
N THR A 523 -34.64 0.95 -10.83
CA THR A 523 -33.38 1.62 -11.15
C THR A 523 -32.43 0.64 -11.83
N THR A 524 -31.49 1.17 -12.62
CA THR A 524 -30.43 0.39 -13.23
C THR A 524 -29.11 0.75 -12.56
N VAL A 525 -28.33 -0.26 -12.17
CA VAL A 525 -27.07 -0.11 -11.46
C VAL A 525 -25.96 -0.88 -12.17
N GLN A 526 -24.82 -0.21 -12.43
CA GLN A 526 -23.58 -0.89 -12.79
C GLN A 526 -22.88 -1.33 -11.50
N LEU A 527 -22.75 -2.63 -11.28
CA LEU A 527 -22.10 -3.12 -10.06
C LEU A 527 -20.60 -2.84 -10.12
N GLY A 528 -20.07 -2.30 -9.02
CA GLY A 528 -18.67 -1.94 -8.90
C GLY A 528 -17.86 -3.06 -8.26
N ARG A 529 -16.55 -2.88 -8.18
CA ARG A 529 -15.73 -3.71 -7.28
C ARG A 529 -15.94 -3.26 -5.85
N ARG A 530 -15.95 -4.20 -4.91
CA ARG A 530 -15.91 -3.85 -3.48
C ARG A 530 -14.62 -3.05 -3.26
N PRO A 531 -14.70 -1.77 -2.86
CA PRO A 531 -13.51 -1.03 -2.50
C PRO A 531 -12.80 -1.84 -1.43
N LEU A 532 -11.47 -1.99 -1.54
CA LEU A 532 -10.69 -2.52 -0.43
C LEU A 532 -11.13 -1.75 0.79
N SER A 533 -11.71 -2.44 1.78
CA SER A 533 -12.13 -1.83 3.03
C SER A 533 -11.00 -0.89 3.43
N GLN A 534 -11.27 0.42 3.34
CA GLN A 534 -10.50 1.40 4.08
C GLN A 534 -10.92 1.19 5.51
N SER A 535 -10.48 0.06 6.05
CA SER A 535 -10.39 -0.18 7.47
C SER A 535 -9.96 1.15 8.08
N PRO A 536 -10.69 1.70 9.06
CA PRO A 536 -10.29 2.93 9.76
C PRO A 536 -8.84 2.87 10.27
N TRP A 537 -8.28 1.65 10.34
CA TRP A 537 -6.93 1.27 10.68
C TRP A 537 -5.90 1.39 9.55
N ARG A 538 -6.30 1.65 8.28
CA ARG A 538 -5.42 2.07 7.16
C ARG A 538 -4.82 3.47 7.36
N LYS A 539 -5.11 4.16 8.47
CA LYS A 539 -4.35 5.34 8.90
C LYS A 539 -2.98 4.94 9.44
N GLY A 540 -2.16 4.34 8.58
CA GLY A 540 -0.73 4.27 8.82
C GLY A 540 -0.13 5.66 8.69
N HIS A 541 0.90 5.96 9.46
CA HIS A 541 1.77 7.12 9.25
C HIS A 541 2.51 6.97 7.91
N THR A 542 1.83 7.15 6.77
CA THR A 542 2.38 6.88 5.44
C THR A 542 2.59 8.19 4.71
N ALA A 543 3.78 8.38 4.11
CA ALA A 543 4.13 9.59 3.35
C ALA A 543 3.65 9.52 1.88
N THR A 544 2.99 8.42 1.50
CA THR A 544 2.78 8.00 0.11
C THR A 544 1.42 7.31 -0.01
N ARG A 545 0.68 7.62 -1.07
CA ARG A 545 -0.71 7.17 -1.27
C ARG A 545 -0.81 5.66 -1.54
N MET A 546 -1.98 5.12 -1.17
CA MET A 546 -2.35 3.73 -1.40
C MET A 546 -3.09 3.53 -2.72
N SER A 547 -2.93 2.36 -3.35
CA SER A 547 -3.71 2.02 -4.55
C SER A 547 -5.16 1.70 -4.17
N LYS A 548 -6.11 2.11 -5.01
CA LYS A 548 -7.55 1.81 -4.83
C LYS A 548 -7.83 0.32 -4.97
N VAL A 549 -7.16 -0.31 -5.94
CA VAL A 549 -7.18 -1.74 -6.26
C VAL A 549 -5.76 -2.26 -6.15
N GLY A 550 -5.60 -3.48 -5.62
CA GLY A 550 -4.28 -4.09 -5.40
C GLY A 550 -4.29 -5.47 -4.74
N ILE A 551 -5.46 -6.06 -4.49
CA ILE A 551 -5.64 -7.46 -4.10
C ILE A 551 -6.88 -8.00 -4.83
N GLY A 552 -7.03 -9.32 -4.93
CA GLY A 552 -8.13 -9.92 -5.68
C GLY A 552 -7.85 -10.09 -7.16
N LEU A 553 -6.56 -10.11 -7.53
CA LEU A 553 -6.09 -9.95 -8.91
C LEU A 553 -5.39 -11.19 -9.44
N GLY A 554 -5.51 -12.35 -8.79
CA GLY A 554 -4.71 -13.54 -9.08
C GLY A 554 -3.54 -13.71 -8.11
N ARG A 555 -2.49 -14.39 -8.55
CA ARG A 555 -1.27 -14.68 -7.80
C ARG A 555 -0.43 -13.42 -7.67
N LEU A 556 -0.26 -12.95 -6.43
CA LEU A 556 0.48 -11.73 -6.12
C LEU A 556 1.84 -12.00 -5.51
N ILE A 557 2.84 -11.25 -5.95
CA ILE A 557 4.18 -11.17 -5.39
C ILE A 557 4.27 -9.93 -4.48
N PRO A 558 4.30 -10.09 -3.15
CA PRO A 558 4.48 -8.98 -2.22
C PRO A 558 5.94 -8.54 -2.13
N HIS A 559 6.18 -7.23 -2.19
CA HIS A 559 7.51 -6.64 -2.09
C HIS A 559 7.49 -5.25 -1.41
N ASP A 560 8.61 -4.80 -0.88
CA ASP A 560 8.70 -3.57 -0.08
C ASP A 560 9.14 -2.31 -0.86
N THR A 561 9.20 -2.40 -2.19
CA THR A 561 9.49 -1.22 -3.02
C THR A 561 8.44 -0.12 -2.79
N LYS A 562 8.89 1.13 -2.74
CA LYS A 562 8.06 2.27 -2.31
C LYS A 562 7.32 2.92 -3.47
N LEU A 563 6.52 2.14 -4.17
CA LEU A 563 5.76 2.59 -5.33
C LEU A 563 4.67 3.60 -4.98
N ARG A 564 4.30 4.45 -5.93
CA ARG A 564 3.11 5.29 -5.90
C ARG A 564 2.02 4.64 -6.76
N PRO A 565 0.73 4.97 -6.54
CA PRO A 565 -0.33 4.42 -7.37
C PRO A 565 -0.14 4.67 -8.88
N ASN A 566 0.40 5.82 -9.26
CA ASN A 566 0.71 6.17 -10.66
C ASN A 566 2.04 5.59 -11.18
N GLU A 567 2.77 4.84 -10.36
CA GLU A 567 3.95 4.05 -10.76
C GLU A 567 3.59 2.57 -10.98
N CYS A 568 2.36 2.18 -10.68
CA CYS A 568 1.84 0.85 -11.03
C CYS A 568 1.69 0.74 -12.56
N GLY A 569 1.89 -0.47 -13.09
CA GLY A 569 2.07 -0.77 -14.52
C GLY A 569 3.54 -0.86 -14.95
N SER A 570 4.48 -0.52 -14.06
CA SER A 570 5.92 -0.81 -14.21
C SER A 570 6.22 -2.30 -13.95
N PRO A 571 7.29 -2.85 -14.55
CA PRO A 571 7.69 -4.22 -14.30
C PRO A 571 8.35 -4.39 -12.93
N LEU A 572 8.28 -5.60 -12.40
CA LEU A 572 9.07 -6.07 -11.27
C LEU A 572 10.13 -7.04 -11.78
N MET A 573 11.39 -6.80 -11.45
CA MET A 573 12.50 -7.65 -11.88
C MET A 573 13.37 -8.11 -10.72
N THR A 574 13.99 -9.28 -10.87
CA THR A 574 14.98 -9.80 -9.91
C THR A 574 16.29 -9.05 -10.05
N ILE A 575 17.24 -9.29 -9.13
CA ILE A 575 18.62 -8.84 -9.34
C ILE A 575 19.17 -9.41 -10.64
N ASP A 576 18.82 -10.65 -11.02
CA ASP A 576 19.30 -11.34 -12.22
C ASP A 576 18.80 -10.75 -13.55
N GLY A 577 17.88 -9.79 -13.49
CA GLY A 577 17.29 -9.12 -14.65
C GLY A 577 16.00 -9.80 -15.15
N ASP A 578 15.59 -10.89 -14.51
CA ASP A 578 14.39 -11.63 -14.88
C ASP A 578 13.14 -10.82 -14.56
N LEU A 579 12.21 -10.70 -15.50
CA LEU A 579 10.95 -9.99 -15.27
C LEU A 579 9.90 -10.93 -14.72
N VAL A 580 9.64 -10.81 -13.42
CA VAL A 580 8.80 -11.75 -12.66
C VAL A 580 7.37 -11.26 -12.45
N GLY A 581 7.03 -10.06 -12.92
CA GLY A 581 5.67 -9.55 -12.79
C GLY A 581 5.48 -8.09 -13.17
N ILE A 582 4.27 -7.58 -12.95
CA ILE A 582 3.89 -6.18 -13.14
C ILE A 582 3.36 -5.61 -11.82
N ASN A 583 3.86 -4.45 -11.41
CA ASN A 583 3.40 -3.79 -10.19
C ASN A 583 1.95 -3.32 -10.34
N VAL A 584 1.02 -3.88 -9.55
CA VAL A 584 -0.42 -3.60 -9.65
C VAL A 584 -0.95 -2.75 -8.51
N GLY A 585 -0.29 -2.74 -7.35
CA GLY A 585 -0.80 -1.93 -6.26
C GLY A 585 0.13 -1.74 -5.09
N ARG A 586 0.04 -0.57 -4.47
CA ARG A 586 0.56 -0.36 -3.14
C ARG A 586 -0.52 -0.67 -2.11
N GLN A 587 -0.20 -1.51 -1.12
CA GLN A 587 -1.17 -2.03 -0.15
C GLN A 587 -1.04 -1.47 1.27
N ASP A 588 0.18 -1.21 1.73
CA ASP A 588 0.42 -0.28 2.84
C ASP A 588 1.78 0.45 2.71
N ARG A 589 2.33 0.97 3.83
CA ARG A 589 3.66 1.60 3.84
C ARG A 589 4.83 0.63 3.66
N SER A 590 4.59 -0.65 3.94
CA SER A 590 5.56 -1.73 3.97
C SER A 590 5.44 -2.70 2.80
N ILE A 591 4.29 -2.74 2.11
CA ILE A 591 4.01 -3.69 1.04
C ILE A 591 3.39 -3.01 -0.20
N SER A 592 3.98 -3.35 -1.33
CA SER A 592 3.44 -3.26 -2.69
C SER A 592 3.25 -4.69 -3.24
N TYR A 593 2.41 -4.83 -4.25
CA TYR A 593 2.13 -6.08 -4.95
C TYR A 593 2.43 -5.93 -6.43
N ALA A 594 3.12 -6.93 -6.95
CA ALA A 594 3.14 -7.23 -8.37
C ALA A 594 2.24 -8.43 -8.67
N LEU A 595 1.62 -8.43 -9.83
CA LEU A 595 0.99 -9.61 -10.40
C LEU A 595 2.06 -10.53 -10.96
N ASP A 596 1.96 -11.82 -10.67
CA ASP A 596 2.91 -12.85 -11.12
C ASP A 596 3.00 -12.90 -12.65
N ALA A 597 4.21 -13.15 -13.18
CA ALA A 597 4.48 -13.26 -14.61
C ALA A 597 3.54 -14.24 -15.34
N LEU A 598 3.14 -15.35 -14.71
CA LEU A 598 2.21 -16.29 -15.31
C LEU A 598 0.87 -15.64 -15.61
N ASP A 599 0.26 -14.99 -14.62
CA ASP A 599 -1.03 -14.33 -14.75
C ASP A 599 -0.96 -13.16 -15.74
N VAL A 600 0.16 -12.43 -15.75
CA VAL A 600 0.39 -11.35 -16.72
C VAL A 600 0.39 -11.90 -18.15
N VAL A 601 1.13 -12.98 -18.41
CA VAL A 601 1.21 -13.58 -19.75
C VAL A 601 -0.15 -14.13 -20.18
N GLU A 602 -0.86 -14.84 -19.29
CA GLU A 602 -2.20 -15.35 -19.59
C GLU A 602 -3.21 -14.22 -19.86
N SER A 603 -3.13 -13.13 -19.09
CA SER A 603 -3.96 -11.93 -19.28
C SER A 603 -3.71 -11.27 -20.64
N ILE A 604 -2.44 -11.15 -21.06
CA ILE A 604 -2.09 -10.64 -22.39
C ILE A 604 -2.70 -11.51 -23.49
N GLU A 605 -2.51 -12.83 -23.44
CA GLU A 605 -3.06 -13.72 -24.48
C GLU A 605 -4.59 -13.67 -24.54
N ARG A 606 -5.24 -13.60 -23.37
CA ARG A 606 -6.69 -13.46 -23.26
C ARG A 606 -7.19 -12.19 -23.95
N MET A 607 -6.63 -11.03 -23.59
CA MET A 607 -6.98 -9.74 -24.20
C MET A 607 -6.71 -9.71 -25.72
N MET A 608 -5.68 -10.42 -26.19
CA MET A 608 -5.33 -10.47 -27.62
C MET A 608 -6.15 -11.48 -28.42
N SER A 609 -6.76 -12.48 -27.76
CA SER A 609 -7.54 -13.55 -28.40
C SER A 609 -9.00 -13.20 -28.65
N VAL A 610 -9.54 -12.20 -27.93
CA VAL A 610 -10.91 -11.74 -28.10
C VAL A 610 -10.92 -10.69 -29.22
N PRO A 611 -11.57 -10.94 -30.37
CA PRO A 611 -11.77 -9.87 -31.34
C PRO A 611 -12.67 -8.82 -30.70
N ASP A 612 -12.22 -7.56 -30.80
CA ASP A 612 -12.91 -6.36 -30.38
C ASP A 612 -14.43 -6.52 -30.52
N SER A 613 -15.14 -6.66 -29.40
CA SER A 613 -16.57 -6.43 -29.39
C SER A 613 -16.78 -4.91 -29.47
N SER A 614 -16.41 -4.36 -30.63
CA SER A 614 -16.47 -2.96 -30.98
C SER A 614 -17.93 -2.55 -31.11
N GLY A 615 -18.52 -2.14 -30.00
CA GLY A 615 -19.35 -0.95 -30.00
C GLY A 615 -18.58 0.12 -29.24
N PRO A 616 -18.68 1.41 -29.62
CA PRO A 616 -18.39 2.47 -28.67
C PRO A 616 -19.37 2.27 -27.51
N ARG A 617 -18.91 1.63 -26.44
CA ARG A 617 -19.65 1.61 -25.18
C ARG A 617 -19.29 2.92 -24.52
N HIS A 618 -20.20 3.88 -24.61
CA HIS A 618 -20.16 5.06 -23.74
C HIS A 618 -19.97 4.58 -22.30
N GLY A 619 -18.80 4.83 -21.74
CA GLY A 619 -18.50 4.49 -20.36
C GLY A 619 -19.46 5.24 -19.42
N PRO A 620 -20.01 4.58 -18.39
CA PRO A 620 -21.02 5.18 -17.51
C PRO A 620 -20.45 6.24 -16.55
N PHE A 621 -19.20 6.67 -16.72
CA PHE A 621 -18.57 7.70 -15.88
C PHE A 621 -18.14 8.89 -16.71
N THR A 622 -19.15 9.45 -17.32
CA THR A 622 -19.07 10.78 -17.87
C THR A 622 -20.25 11.57 -17.32
N PHE A 623 -20.26 11.81 -16.00
CA PHE A 623 -21.29 12.64 -15.39
C PHE A 623 -21.17 14.06 -15.91
N THR A 624 -22.12 14.36 -16.80
CA THR A 624 -22.58 15.67 -17.19
C THR A 624 -23.31 16.27 -16.00
N ALA A 625 -22.92 17.48 -15.56
CA ALA A 625 -23.69 18.20 -14.56
C ALA A 625 -25.18 18.20 -14.89
N THR A 626 -26.03 18.04 -13.88
CA THR A 626 -27.47 18.03 -14.07
C THR A 626 -27.89 19.43 -14.51
N GLU A 627 -28.33 19.57 -15.76
CA GLU A 627 -28.98 20.78 -16.23
C GLU A 627 -30.40 20.83 -15.65
N GLN A 628 -30.72 21.88 -14.90
CA GLN A 628 -32.09 22.21 -14.51
C GLN A 628 -32.35 23.67 -14.85
N ASP A 629 -33.37 23.91 -15.68
CA ASP A 629 -33.82 25.26 -16.07
C ASP A 629 -32.72 26.19 -16.64
N GLY A 630 -31.75 25.63 -17.38
CA GLY A 630 -30.62 26.39 -17.96
C GLY A 630 -29.48 26.70 -16.97
N GLU A 631 -29.46 26.01 -15.82
CA GLU A 631 -28.39 26.06 -14.83
C GLU A 631 -27.72 24.67 -14.71
N TYR A 632 -26.39 24.64 -14.59
CA TYR A 632 -25.65 23.41 -14.27
C TYR A 632 -25.26 23.39 -12.80
N GLU A 633 -25.76 22.41 -12.04
CA GLU A 633 -25.35 22.21 -10.65
C GLU A 633 -24.18 21.21 -10.56
N LEU A 634 -23.07 21.66 -9.96
CA LEU A 634 -21.84 20.89 -9.75
C LEU A 634 -21.70 20.57 -8.26
N ASN A 635 -22.32 19.49 -7.79
CA ASN A 635 -22.21 19.09 -6.39
C ASN A 635 -20.83 18.54 -6.09
N VAL A 636 -20.29 18.89 -4.92
CA VAL A 636 -18.95 18.42 -4.51
C VAL A 636 -18.89 16.91 -4.33
N GLU A 637 -20.01 16.26 -3.97
CA GLU A 637 -20.08 14.80 -3.85
C GLU A 637 -19.93 14.08 -5.20
N ASP A 638 -20.22 14.77 -6.30
CA ASP A 638 -20.13 14.25 -7.68
C ASP A 638 -18.76 14.55 -8.32
N ALA A 639 -17.87 15.24 -7.60
CA ALA A 639 -16.59 15.68 -8.13
C ALA A 639 -15.50 14.58 -8.07
N SER A 640 -14.73 14.46 -9.14
CA SER A 640 -13.45 13.76 -9.10
C SER A 640 -12.40 14.60 -8.37
N VAL A 641 -11.83 14.08 -7.29
CA VAL A 641 -10.80 14.79 -6.53
C VAL A 641 -9.40 14.47 -7.06
N ILE A 642 -8.74 15.47 -7.62
CA ILE A 642 -7.36 15.44 -8.12
C ILE A 642 -6.46 16.14 -7.07
N HIS A 643 -5.29 15.57 -6.75
CA HIS A 643 -4.40 16.20 -5.77
C HIS A 643 -3.15 16.79 -6.43
N ARG A 644 -2.89 18.08 -6.20
CA ARG A 644 -1.64 18.75 -6.62
C ARG A 644 -0.63 18.67 -5.47
N ASP A 645 0.31 17.74 -5.55
CA ASP A 645 1.46 17.65 -4.63
C ASP A 645 2.43 18.82 -4.86
N ILE A 646 2.55 19.75 -3.90
CA ILE A 646 3.83 20.46 -3.60
C ILE A 646 3.85 20.78 -2.10
N GLU A 647 4.76 20.11 -1.37
CA GLU A 647 5.37 20.48 -0.09
C GLU A 647 4.65 21.54 0.80
N ASP A 648 3.88 21.14 1.82
CA ASP A 648 3.82 21.96 3.05
C ASP A 648 3.59 21.12 4.32
N ARG A 649 4.62 21.10 5.16
CA ARG A 649 4.61 20.53 6.51
C ARG A 649 3.87 21.47 7.46
N ARG A 650 2.61 21.14 7.78
CA ARG A 650 1.94 21.27 9.11
C ARG A 650 0.43 21.50 8.95
N VAL A 651 -0.39 20.46 9.10
CA VAL A 651 -1.72 20.54 9.75
C VAL A 651 -2.04 19.16 10.38
N MET A 652 -2.01 19.08 11.70
CA MET A 652 -2.65 18.01 12.49
C MET A 652 -3.74 18.65 13.35
N ASN A 653 -4.82 17.90 13.52
CA ASN A 653 -6.01 18.17 14.34
C ASN A 653 -7.00 19.19 13.78
N ILE A 654 -8.11 18.70 13.20
CA ILE A 654 -9.51 19.05 13.53
C ILE A 654 -10.40 18.02 12.77
N TRP A 655 -11.02 17.07 13.48
CA TRP A 655 -12.17 16.32 12.95
C TRP A 655 -13.15 16.02 14.10
N ASP A 656 -14.38 16.52 13.97
CA ASP A 656 -15.52 16.22 14.84
C ASP A 656 -16.41 15.21 14.09
N PRO A 657 -16.68 14.01 14.64
CA PRO A 657 -17.41 12.93 13.95
C PRO A 657 -18.90 13.21 13.68
N ARG A 658 -19.45 14.38 14.04
CA ARG A 658 -20.91 14.61 14.03
C ARG A 658 -21.45 15.46 12.88
N LYS A 659 -20.67 15.81 11.85
CA LYS A 659 -21.16 16.62 10.72
C LYS A 659 -20.68 16.09 9.36
N ARG A 660 -21.63 15.69 8.51
CA ARG A 660 -21.46 15.43 7.06
C ARG A 660 -21.05 16.73 6.35
N LEU A 661 -19.75 17.07 6.33
CA LEU A 661 -19.22 18.27 5.68
C LEU A 661 -17.92 17.92 4.95
N PHE A 662 -17.90 18.07 3.61
CA PHE A 662 -16.68 18.01 2.80
C PHE A 662 -15.90 19.33 2.96
N MET A 663 -14.61 19.21 3.28
CA MET A 663 -13.70 20.35 3.45
C MET A 663 -12.68 20.28 2.32
N ILE A 664 -12.67 21.31 1.46
CA ILE A 664 -11.66 21.44 0.40
C ILE A 664 -10.43 22.10 1.01
N ILE A 665 -9.27 21.45 0.86
CA ILE A 665 -7.97 21.98 1.30
C ILE A 665 -7.05 22.28 0.11
N ASN A 666 -5.97 23.01 0.38
CA ASN A 666 -5.08 23.63 -0.62
C ASN A 666 -4.51 22.71 -1.72
N SER A 667 -4.52 21.40 -1.51
CA SER A 667 -3.99 20.41 -2.46
C SER A 667 -5.09 19.76 -3.30
N GLU A 668 -6.36 20.07 -3.06
CA GLU A 668 -7.50 19.40 -3.67
C GLU A 668 -8.04 20.22 -4.84
N ILE A 669 -7.92 19.65 -6.03
CA ILE A 669 -8.58 20.09 -7.24
C ILE A 669 -9.84 19.24 -7.38
N LEU A 670 -10.98 19.88 -7.63
CA LEU A 670 -12.22 19.18 -7.93
C LEU A 670 -12.46 19.23 -9.43
N LEU A 671 -12.81 18.11 -10.04
CA LEU A 671 -13.11 17.97 -11.46
C LEU A 671 -14.55 17.48 -11.66
N TRP A 672 -15.29 18.19 -12.51
CA TRP A 672 -16.58 17.78 -13.06
C TRP A 672 -16.50 17.77 -14.59
N HIS A 673 -17.39 17.03 -15.25
CA HIS A 673 -17.62 17.20 -16.68
C HIS A 673 -19.01 17.79 -16.93
N VAL A 674 -19.15 18.68 -17.91
CA VAL A 674 -20.40 19.34 -18.25
C VAL A 674 -20.54 19.42 -19.76
N ASP A 675 -21.67 19.02 -20.31
CA ASP A 675 -21.97 19.14 -21.72
C ASP A 675 -22.64 20.49 -21.94
N ILE A 676 -21.87 21.43 -22.47
CA ILE A 676 -22.34 22.81 -22.64
C ILE A 676 -22.92 22.94 -24.04
N GLU A 677 -24.23 23.08 -24.15
CA GLU A 677 -24.93 23.09 -25.44
C GLU A 677 -24.71 24.39 -26.24
N GLU A 678 -24.60 25.53 -25.54
CA GLU A 678 -24.44 26.83 -26.18
C GLU A 678 -23.23 27.60 -25.59
N PRO A 679 -22.32 28.10 -26.45
CA PRO A 679 -21.24 28.98 -26.01
C PRO A 679 -21.81 30.31 -25.52
N GLY A 680 -21.13 30.96 -24.58
CA GLY A 680 -21.60 32.21 -23.98
C GLY A 680 -20.91 32.54 -22.66
N THR A 681 -21.29 33.66 -22.06
CA THR A 681 -20.83 34.04 -20.72
C THR A 681 -21.77 33.45 -19.68
N TRP A 682 -21.19 32.75 -18.72
CA TRP A 682 -21.88 32.09 -17.61
C TRP A 682 -21.49 32.75 -16.29
N GLU A 683 -22.45 32.96 -15.41
CA GLU A 683 -22.23 33.32 -14.01
C GLU A 683 -21.93 32.07 -13.19
N ILE A 684 -21.01 32.21 -12.23
CA ILE A 684 -20.65 31.15 -11.30
C ILE A 684 -21.11 31.54 -9.91
N ASP A 685 -22.02 30.76 -9.34
CA ASP A 685 -22.39 30.80 -7.94
C ASP A 685 -21.66 29.68 -7.18
N ALA A 686 -21.24 29.96 -5.95
CA ALA A 686 -20.76 28.94 -5.02
C ALA A 686 -21.65 28.90 -3.78
N ARG A 687 -22.08 27.70 -3.40
CA ARG A 687 -22.71 27.45 -2.10
C ARG A 687 -21.65 26.91 -1.14
N GLN A 688 -21.18 27.76 -0.23
CA GLN A 688 -20.09 27.44 0.68
C GLN A 688 -20.35 27.91 2.11
N GLY A 689 -19.67 27.28 3.08
CA GLY A 689 -19.57 27.69 4.47
C GLY A 689 -18.11 27.97 4.86
N ALA A 690 -17.83 29.19 5.31
CA ALA A 690 -16.46 29.62 5.63
C ALA A 690 -16.44 30.46 6.91
N SER A 691 -15.41 30.27 7.72
CA SER A 691 -15.12 31.10 8.89
C SER A 691 -14.50 32.45 8.48
N SER A 692 -14.41 33.39 9.43
CA SER A 692 -13.76 34.69 9.18
C SER A 692 -12.30 34.58 8.75
N ASN A 693 -11.61 33.50 9.12
CA ASN A 693 -10.19 33.30 8.83
C ASN A 693 -9.97 32.74 7.42
N GLU A 694 -11.04 32.32 6.75
CA GLU A 694 -11.02 31.70 5.42
C GLU A 694 -11.53 32.66 4.34
N SER A 695 -12.23 33.73 4.76
CA SER A 695 -12.70 34.76 3.85
C SER A 695 -11.55 35.48 3.18
N GLY A 696 -11.67 35.76 1.88
CA GLY A 696 -10.62 36.46 1.12
C GLY A 696 -9.57 35.56 0.50
N MET A 697 -9.66 34.25 0.71
CA MET A 697 -8.78 33.28 0.03
C MET A 697 -9.24 33.07 -1.41
N MET A 698 -8.29 32.81 -2.30
CA MET A 698 -8.57 32.68 -3.73
C MET A 698 -8.59 31.21 -4.16
N TYR A 699 -9.50 30.89 -5.07
CA TYR A 699 -9.51 29.69 -5.88
C TYR A 699 -9.93 30.08 -7.29
N SER A 700 -9.59 29.28 -8.28
CA SER A 700 -9.92 29.55 -9.68
C SER A 700 -10.79 28.42 -10.20
N ILE A 701 -11.77 28.77 -11.04
CA ILE A 701 -12.56 27.79 -11.78
C ILE A 701 -12.06 27.80 -13.22
N VAL A 702 -11.60 26.66 -13.70
CA VAL A 702 -11.04 26.49 -15.04
C VAL A 702 -12.01 25.66 -15.87
N ILE A 703 -12.37 26.15 -17.05
CA ILE A 703 -13.20 25.44 -18.03
C ILE A 703 -12.54 25.60 -19.41
N GLY A 704 -11.99 24.50 -19.93
CA GLY A 704 -11.22 24.53 -21.18
C GLY A 704 -10.00 25.45 -21.09
N ASP A 705 -9.90 26.44 -21.98
CA ASP A 705 -8.83 27.47 -22.01
C ASP A 705 -9.14 28.73 -21.19
N GLN A 706 -10.23 28.71 -20.41
CA GLN A 706 -10.71 29.86 -19.63
C GLN A 706 -10.59 29.60 -18.14
N GLU A 707 -10.27 30.66 -17.40
CA GLU A 707 -10.10 30.64 -15.95
C GLU A 707 -10.83 31.83 -15.33
N ALA A 708 -11.54 31.58 -14.23
CA ALA A 708 -12.22 32.60 -13.45
C ALA A 708 -11.73 32.56 -12.00
N ASP A 709 -11.02 33.60 -11.59
CA ASP A 709 -10.60 33.77 -10.20
C ASP A 709 -11.81 34.08 -9.31
N CYS A 710 -11.94 33.32 -8.24
CA CYS A 710 -13.03 33.35 -7.29
C CYS A 710 -12.49 33.59 -5.88
N GLU A 711 -13.28 34.28 -5.04
CA GLU A 711 -12.93 34.57 -3.65
C GLU A 711 -13.84 33.79 -2.70
N VAL A 712 -13.26 33.16 -1.68
CA VAL A 712 -14.00 32.55 -0.57
C VAL A 712 -14.70 33.66 0.21
N PHE A 713 -16.04 33.72 0.15
CA PHE A 713 -16.81 34.70 0.91
C PHE A 713 -17.09 34.25 2.35
N ARG A 714 -17.06 35.21 3.28
CA ARG A 714 -17.39 35.00 4.70
C ARG A 714 -18.85 34.56 4.89
N THR A 715 -19.06 33.49 5.65
CA THR A 715 -20.38 33.13 6.18
C THR A 715 -20.42 33.25 7.71
N LYS A 716 -21.58 32.95 8.32
CA LYS A 716 -21.75 32.91 9.79
C LYS A 716 -20.99 31.74 10.47
N GLY A 717 -20.26 30.92 9.70
CA GLY A 717 -19.40 29.85 10.18
C GLY A 717 -19.41 28.64 9.24
N ARG A 718 -18.43 27.73 9.40
CA ARG A 718 -18.21 26.56 8.52
C ARG A 718 -19.43 25.65 8.31
N GLY A 719 -20.35 25.56 9.27
CA GLY A 719 -21.59 24.78 9.16
C GLY A 719 -22.82 25.58 8.70
N ARG A 720 -22.63 26.83 8.26
CA ARG A 720 -23.69 27.75 7.81
C ARG A 720 -23.41 28.12 6.36
N PHE A 721 -23.97 27.34 5.44
CA PHE A 721 -23.82 27.58 4.00
C PHE A 721 -24.65 28.77 3.56
N GLU A 722 -24.04 29.60 2.74
CA GLU A 722 -24.70 30.65 1.98
C GLU A 722 -24.32 30.44 0.50
N GLN A 723 -25.18 30.83 -0.43
CA GLN A 723 -24.91 30.81 -1.87
C GLN A 723 -24.71 32.23 -2.36
N ARG A 724 -23.62 32.50 -3.09
CA ARG A 724 -23.34 33.81 -3.69
C ARG A 724 -22.61 33.64 -5.01
N LYS A 725 -22.77 34.63 -5.89
CA LYS A 725 -21.97 34.80 -7.10
C LYS A 725 -20.50 35.01 -6.74
N VAL A 726 -19.63 34.19 -7.32
CA VAL A 726 -18.17 34.21 -7.10
C VAL A 726 -17.38 34.59 -8.34
N GLY A 727 -17.95 34.46 -9.55
CA GLY A 727 -17.26 34.81 -10.78
C GLY A 727 -18.14 34.74 -12.03
N THR A 728 -17.52 34.93 -13.19
CA THR A 728 -18.12 34.73 -14.51
C THR A 728 -17.07 34.11 -15.43
N ILE A 729 -17.46 33.21 -16.33
CA ILE A 729 -16.57 32.55 -17.28
C ILE A 729 -17.21 32.51 -18.67
N THR A 730 -16.42 32.66 -19.73
CA THR A 730 -16.94 32.71 -21.12
C THR A 730 -16.54 31.46 -21.89
N ILE A 731 -17.47 30.51 -22.05
CA ILE A 731 -17.20 29.28 -22.79
C ILE A 731 -17.33 29.54 -24.29
N LYS A 732 -16.24 29.29 -25.04
CA LYS A 732 -16.13 29.65 -26.47
C LYS A 732 -16.72 28.61 -27.43
N ARG A 733 -16.82 27.35 -27.03
CA ARG A 733 -17.26 26.23 -27.89
C ARG A 733 -18.26 25.35 -27.15
N PRO A 734 -19.33 24.90 -27.84
CA PRO A 734 -20.23 23.90 -27.29
C PRO A 734 -19.54 22.51 -27.24
N GLY A 735 -20.11 21.61 -26.45
CA GLY A 735 -19.64 20.24 -26.25
C GLY A 735 -19.17 19.97 -24.82
N ARG A 736 -18.69 18.75 -24.58
CA ARG A 736 -18.19 18.31 -23.28
C ARG A 736 -17.02 19.17 -22.80
N GLN A 737 -17.15 19.78 -21.63
CA GLN A 737 -16.13 20.58 -20.97
C GLN A 737 -15.76 19.94 -19.62
N ALA A 738 -14.47 19.94 -19.28
CA ALA A 738 -14.01 19.72 -17.91
C ALA A 738 -14.14 21.03 -17.13
N VAL A 739 -14.75 20.99 -15.95
CA VAL A 739 -14.81 22.09 -14.99
C VAL A 739 -13.95 21.74 -13.80
N LEU A 740 -12.90 22.52 -13.58
CA LEU A 740 -11.93 22.32 -12.52
C LEU A 740 -12.07 23.43 -11.48
N LEU A 741 -12.19 23.10 -10.20
CA LEU A 741 -11.92 24.04 -9.11
C LEU A 741 -10.49 23.84 -8.64
N VAL A 742 -9.67 24.87 -8.78
CA VAL A 742 -8.24 24.85 -8.49
C VAL A 742 -7.92 25.85 -7.38
N PRO A 743 -7.33 25.44 -6.25
CA PRO A 743 -6.78 26.38 -5.27
C PRO A 743 -5.79 27.36 -5.91
N ALA A 744 -5.95 28.68 -5.68
CA ALA A 744 -5.17 29.71 -6.35
C ALA A 744 -4.32 30.55 -5.38
N GLY A 745 -3.04 30.76 -5.73
CA GLY A 745 -2.13 31.71 -5.08
C GLY A 745 -0.99 31.10 -4.24
N THR A 746 0.18 31.75 -4.26
CA THR A 746 1.31 31.43 -3.37
C THR A 746 1.06 31.97 -1.97
N GLY A 747 0.76 31.09 -1.01
CA GLY A 747 0.64 31.43 0.42
C GLY A 747 -0.77 31.69 0.93
N ALA A 748 -1.80 31.71 0.07
CA ALA A 748 -3.20 31.70 0.48
C ALA A 748 -3.69 30.24 0.51
N ARG A 749 -4.34 29.84 1.60
CA ARG A 749 -4.75 28.45 1.87
C ARG A 749 -6.27 28.31 1.74
N PRO A 750 -6.90 28.17 0.54
CA PRO A 750 -8.35 28.13 0.44
C PRO A 750 -8.87 26.90 1.20
N MET A 751 -9.39 27.17 2.39
CA MET A 751 -10.04 26.20 3.25
C MET A 751 -11.51 26.60 3.31
N MET A 752 -12.36 25.83 2.64
CA MET A 752 -13.78 26.10 2.62
C MET A 752 -14.57 24.80 2.66
N ASN A 753 -15.77 24.86 3.26
CA ASN A 753 -16.75 23.82 3.06
C ASN A 753 -17.55 24.19 1.82
N LEU A 754 -17.33 23.52 0.70
CA LEU A 754 -18.10 23.72 -0.52
C LEU A 754 -19.18 22.63 -0.59
N ASP A 755 -20.41 23.04 -0.90
CA ASP A 755 -21.55 22.15 -1.13
C ASP A 755 -21.71 21.90 -2.63
N LYS A 756 -21.80 22.98 -3.41
CA LYS A 756 -21.91 22.94 -4.87
C LYS A 756 -21.45 24.24 -5.54
N LEU A 757 -21.06 24.16 -6.80
CA LEU A 757 -21.01 25.30 -7.73
C LEU A 757 -22.23 25.27 -8.63
N ILE A 758 -22.66 26.44 -9.12
CA ILE A 758 -23.77 26.53 -10.06
C ILE A 758 -23.35 27.45 -11.20
N LEU A 759 -23.42 26.96 -12.43
CA LEU A 759 -23.19 27.75 -13.65
C LEU A 759 -24.53 28.20 -14.21
N ARG A 760 -24.73 29.49 -14.41
CA ARG A 760 -25.99 30.08 -14.88
C ARG A 760 -25.79 31.01 -16.05
N LYS A 761 -26.66 30.98 -17.05
CA LYS A 761 -26.69 32.07 -18.04
C LYS A 761 -27.26 33.34 -17.39
N PRO A 762 -26.64 34.51 -17.59
CA PRO A 762 -27.24 35.76 -17.15
C PRO A 762 -28.57 35.96 -17.89
N VAL A 763 -29.64 36.20 -17.14
CA VAL A 763 -30.95 36.56 -17.71
C VAL A 763 -30.77 37.89 -18.43
N GLU A 764 -30.87 37.90 -19.76
CA GLU A 764 -31.00 39.16 -20.51
C GLU A 764 -32.21 39.90 -19.95
N LYS A 765 -31.97 41.04 -19.30
CA LYS A 765 -33.06 42.00 -19.05
C LYS A 765 -33.56 42.42 -20.43
N GLN A 766 -34.75 41.93 -20.79
CA GLN A 766 -35.56 42.58 -21.81
C GLN A 766 -35.88 43.98 -21.29
N ASP A 767 -35.18 44.98 -21.83
CA ASP A 767 -35.52 46.40 -21.68
C ASP A 767 -36.83 46.74 -22.42
#